data_AF-A0A936XEW9-F1
#
_entry.id   AF-A0A936XEW9-F1
#
_cell.length_a   1.000
_cell.length_b   1.000
_cell.length_c   1.000
_cell.angle_alpha   90.00
_cell.angle_beta   90.00
_cell.angle_gamma   90.00
#
_symmetry.space_group_name_H-M   'P 1'
#
loop_
_entity.id
_entity.type
_entity.pdbx_description
1 polymer ?
#
loop_
_entity_poly.entity_id
_entity_poly.type
_entity_poly.pdbx_seq_one_letter_code
_entity_poly.pdbx_strand_id
1 'polypeptide(L)'
;MQSFTFRLDPRWFQIAFQLIFLSYGIFRLEWTADWTHYGVSIGGCLLFQFLAESVRANRWQPLREFGRWGFSVLISSMSLCLLLKTNHWSTSLVAAFFTVIPKYIFRFRGKHVFNPSAIGIVAAILLTKDAWLSPGQWGADTVIFFGVITLGTIVVTRVQKLDVSLAFLITFAGLMYWRQVYVLGWPMDYFMHTISTGSILLFTFFMISDPRTSPNHPVARIAWAMLIAAVAFYLAVFKWKYNTAIWVLVAAAPLVPLLDYFFPAKTFSWKPAAIHFGFISKLKHIVMKPFTKKLAAGLILMSMISHEAYAFCGFYVSKADGTLKNKTSQVILVRDGDRNTITMFNDFKGNFKDFAMVVPVPVVLSKSDIKVVDQQIFNTLNEYSQPRLVEYYDQNPCNRYEMYEDAVKSVPSSGLRKKDNEDEKAHALGVKIEAKYLVGEYDILILSANQSSGLKTWLNENGYKIPAGADEVLEPYIKSNLKFFVVKVNEQEKKKLPGNFLRPIQISFNSPKFMLPIRLGMANADGDQDMIVYAFTKSGRIECTNYRTVELPTGKNIPLFVQNNFSNFYANLFQHQWSREGKAIAMLEYAWDVSPRNFMKCDPCVATAPSAQDLLQSGVWWIGGENDEYSSQVYFTRLHIRYNRQNFPQDLQFQVTPNTENYQARYIITHPATGDFSCDAGKQYLKTLKTRRTTEMQMLTYLTGKGYGDWDVVMNEDEEKFIPEEASYGAVAPLAGEKPGRSNGLLFATLGVMGLVSVAGIRRKAKN
;
A
#
# COMPACT_ATOMS: atom_id res chain seq x y z
N MET A 1 0.59 35.11 -38.40
CA MET A 1 0.30 33.73 -37.95
C MET A 1 -1.20 33.56 -37.78
N GLN A 2 -1.85 32.68 -38.54
CA GLN A 2 -3.29 32.40 -38.38
C GLN A 2 -3.52 31.62 -37.07
N SER A 3 -4.54 32.01 -36.30
CA SER A 3 -4.90 31.30 -35.07
C SER A 3 -5.77 30.08 -35.39
N PHE A 4 -5.15 28.90 -35.43
CA PHE A 4 -5.89 27.64 -35.54
C PHE A 4 -6.79 27.46 -34.30
N THR A 5 -8.09 27.37 -34.53
CA THR A 5 -9.09 27.11 -33.47
C THR A 5 -9.54 25.66 -33.52
N PHE A 6 -8.93 24.82 -32.68
CA PHE A 6 -9.40 23.45 -32.49
C PHE A 6 -10.62 23.43 -31.56
N ARG A 7 -11.73 22.82 -32.04
CA ARG A 7 -12.89 22.48 -31.22
C ARG A 7 -12.79 21.01 -30.85
N LEU A 8 -12.35 20.71 -29.62
CA LEU A 8 -12.26 19.34 -29.12
C LEU A 8 -13.51 18.99 -28.28
N ASP A 9 -13.96 17.73 -28.34
CA ASP A 9 -14.89 17.21 -27.33
C ASP A 9 -14.13 17.06 -26.01
N PRO A 10 -14.54 17.73 -24.92
CA PRO A 10 -13.81 17.69 -23.67
C PRO A 10 -13.64 16.31 -23.02
N ARG A 11 -14.48 15.33 -23.38
CA ARG A 11 -14.38 13.96 -22.87
C ARG A 11 -13.05 13.30 -23.27
N TRP A 12 -12.44 13.74 -24.37
CA TRP A 12 -11.07 13.34 -24.74
C TRP A 12 -10.03 13.70 -23.69
N PHE A 13 -10.15 14.88 -23.04
CA PHE A 13 -9.21 15.25 -21.98
C PHE A 13 -9.34 14.31 -20.78
N GLN A 14 -10.56 13.96 -20.37
CA GLN A 14 -10.80 13.04 -19.26
C GLN A 14 -10.19 11.66 -19.53
N ILE A 15 -10.46 11.08 -20.72
CA ILE A 15 -9.91 9.78 -21.13
C ILE A 15 -8.39 9.84 -21.22
N ALA A 16 -7.82 10.85 -21.89
CA ALA A 16 -6.38 10.98 -22.05
C ALA A 16 -5.66 11.19 -20.70
N PHE A 17 -6.23 12.01 -19.81
CA PHE A 17 -5.70 12.22 -18.47
C PHE A 17 -5.71 10.93 -17.66
N GLN A 18 -6.84 10.22 -17.60
CA GLN A 18 -6.95 8.97 -16.85
C GLN A 18 -6.02 7.88 -17.43
N LEU A 19 -5.88 7.82 -18.75
CA LEU A 19 -4.96 6.91 -19.43
C LEU A 19 -3.50 7.24 -19.12
N ILE A 20 -3.09 8.52 -19.16
CA ILE A 20 -1.75 8.95 -18.76
C ILE A 20 -1.49 8.64 -17.28
N PHE A 21 -2.47 8.86 -16.40
CA PHE A 21 -2.35 8.59 -14.97
C PHE A 21 -2.20 7.09 -14.68
N LEU A 22 -3.01 6.24 -15.32
CA LEU A 22 -2.88 4.78 -15.26
C LEU A 22 -1.54 4.29 -15.84
N SER A 23 -1.12 4.86 -16.97
CA SER A 23 0.15 4.53 -17.61
C SER A 23 1.34 4.93 -16.75
N TYR A 24 1.27 6.07 -16.05
CA TYR A 24 2.28 6.49 -15.08
C TYR A 24 2.36 5.52 -13.90
N GLY A 25 1.21 5.08 -13.37
CA GLY A 25 1.15 4.03 -12.35
C GLY A 25 1.85 2.74 -12.78
N ILE A 26 1.48 2.20 -13.95
CA ILE A 26 2.05 0.94 -14.47
C ILE A 26 3.53 1.08 -14.82
N PHE A 27 3.93 2.10 -15.60
CA PHE A 27 5.30 2.17 -16.15
C PHE A 27 6.31 2.93 -15.29
N ARG A 28 5.88 3.79 -14.36
CA ARG A 28 6.79 4.61 -13.53
C ARG A 28 6.72 4.29 -12.04
N LEU A 29 5.55 3.92 -11.52
CA LEU A 29 5.36 3.45 -10.15
C LEU A 29 5.34 1.91 -10.04
N GLU A 30 5.62 1.22 -11.14
CA GLU A 30 5.72 -0.25 -11.28
C GLU A 30 4.52 -1.01 -10.65
N TRP A 31 3.32 -0.47 -10.80
CA TRP A 31 2.11 -1.18 -10.36
C TRP A 31 1.96 -2.51 -11.09
N THR A 32 1.61 -3.56 -10.33
CA THR A 32 1.12 -4.82 -10.89
C THR A 32 -0.15 -4.55 -11.71
N ALA A 33 0.00 -4.69 -13.02
CA ALA A 33 -1.06 -4.41 -13.98
C ALA A 33 -1.99 -5.62 -14.10
N ASP A 34 -3.16 -5.53 -13.48
CA ASP A 34 -4.23 -6.51 -13.65
C ASP A 34 -4.92 -6.32 -15.01
N TRP A 35 -4.27 -6.87 -16.04
CA TRP A 35 -4.77 -6.85 -17.41
C TRP A 35 -6.14 -7.51 -17.57
N THR A 36 -6.47 -8.48 -16.72
CA THR A 36 -7.77 -9.16 -16.72
C THR A 36 -8.86 -8.22 -16.22
N HIS A 37 -8.66 -7.60 -15.05
CA HIS A 37 -9.57 -6.57 -14.54
C HIS A 37 -9.71 -5.40 -15.52
N TYR A 38 -8.61 -4.88 -16.08
CA TYR A 38 -8.65 -3.77 -17.03
C TYR A 38 -9.42 -4.15 -18.31
N GLY A 39 -9.10 -5.30 -18.91
CA GLY A 39 -9.75 -5.81 -20.12
C GLY A 39 -11.25 -6.05 -19.92
N VAL A 40 -11.63 -6.70 -18.82
CA VAL A 40 -13.04 -6.99 -18.50
C VAL A 40 -13.81 -5.72 -18.09
N SER A 41 -13.20 -4.79 -17.36
CA SER A 41 -13.85 -3.53 -17.00
C SER A 41 -14.15 -2.67 -18.23
N ILE A 42 -13.20 -2.55 -19.15
CA ILE A 42 -13.36 -1.78 -20.39
C ILE A 42 -14.32 -2.50 -21.35
N GLY A 43 -14.04 -3.78 -21.65
CA GLY A 43 -14.82 -4.60 -22.57
C GLY A 43 -16.26 -4.79 -22.11
N GLY A 44 -16.46 -5.13 -20.83
CA GLY A 44 -17.79 -5.25 -20.20
C GLY A 44 -18.56 -3.94 -20.20
N CYS A 45 -17.91 -2.82 -19.85
CA CYS A 45 -18.55 -1.50 -19.92
C CYS A 45 -18.99 -1.16 -21.35
N LEU A 46 -18.14 -1.39 -22.34
CA LEU A 46 -18.45 -1.17 -23.75
C LEU A 46 -19.59 -2.07 -24.24
N LEU A 47 -19.57 -3.36 -23.87
CA LEU A 47 -20.60 -4.34 -24.20
C LEU A 47 -21.97 -3.98 -23.61
N PHE A 48 -22.04 -3.72 -22.30
CA PHE A 48 -23.31 -3.33 -21.67
C PHE A 48 -23.82 -1.99 -22.19
N GLN A 49 -22.94 -1.03 -22.48
CA GLN A 49 -23.31 0.28 -23.04
C GLN A 49 -23.87 0.12 -24.46
N PHE A 50 -23.23 -0.72 -25.27
CA PHE A 50 -23.67 -1.09 -26.61
C PHE A 50 -25.05 -1.75 -26.59
N LEU A 51 -25.22 -2.79 -25.77
CA LEU A 51 -26.49 -3.52 -25.63
C LEU A 51 -27.61 -2.60 -25.14
N ALA A 52 -27.36 -1.76 -24.13
CA ALA A 52 -28.36 -0.85 -23.58
C ALA A 52 -28.81 0.23 -24.60
N GLU A 53 -27.89 0.84 -25.37
CA GLU A 53 -28.29 1.75 -26.45
C GLU A 53 -28.89 1.01 -27.65
N SER A 54 -28.56 -0.25 -27.88
CA SER A 54 -29.15 -1.04 -28.97
C SER A 54 -30.60 -1.43 -28.69
N VAL A 55 -30.88 -1.91 -27.48
CA VAL A 55 -32.26 -2.16 -27.00
C VAL A 55 -33.07 -0.87 -27.02
N ARG A 56 -32.51 0.22 -26.47
CA ARG A 56 -33.18 1.53 -26.41
C ARG A 56 -33.51 2.12 -27.79
N ALA A 57 -32.66 1.90 -28.78
CA ALA A 57 -32.87 2.39 -30.15
C ALA A 57 -33.58 1.37 -31.07
N ASN A 58 -33.93 0.19 -30.54
CA ASN A 58 -34.43 -0.97 -31.29
C ASN A 58 -33.58 -1.31 -32.54
N ARG A 59 -32.26 -1.12 -32.46
CA ARG A 59 -31.30 -1.40 -33.55
C ARG A 59 -29.88 -1.64 -33.03
N TRP A 60 -29.11 -2.46 -33.74
CA TRP A 60 -27.68 -2.60 -33.48
C TRP A 60 -26.95 -1.28 -33.75
N GLN A 61 -26.13 -0.79 -32.80
CA GLN A 61 -25.43 0.49 -32.95
C GLN A 61 -24.21 0.30 -33.86
N PRO A 62 -24.05 1.03 -34.98
CA PRO A 62 -22.88 0.87 -35.83
C PRO A 62 -21.62 1.45 -35.15
N LEU A 63 -20.47 0.79 -35.34
CA LEU A 63 -19.17 1.28 -34.84
C LEU A 63 -18.83 2.69 -35.33
N ARG A 64 -19.33 3.09 -36.51
CA ARG A 64 -19.20 4.45 -37.06
C ARG A 64 -19.87 5.53 -36.18
N GLU A 65 -20.82 5.16 -35.32
CA GLU A 65 -21.48 6.03 -34.35
C GLU A 65 -20.86 5.98 -32.94
N PHE A 66 -19.69 5.33 -32.74
CA PHE A 66 -19.04 5.19 -31.43
C PHE A 66 -18.93 6.50 -30.63
N GLY A 67 -18.70 7.64 -31.29
CA GLY A 67 -18.62 8.94 -30.61
C GLY A 67 -19.92 9.39 -29.91
N ARG A 68 -21.06 8.80 -30.26
CA ARG A 68 -22.36 9.03 -29.60
C ARG A 68 -22.51 8.16 -28.35
N TRP A 69 -22.21 6.86 -28.44
CA TRP A 69 -22.51 5.88 -27.38
C TRP A 69 -21.31 5.46 -26.50
N GLY A 70 -20.09 5.47 -27.03
CA GLY A 70 -18.90 4.90 -26.38
C GLY A 70 -18.13 5.82 -25.43
N PHE A 71 -17.86 7.09 -25.81
CA PHE A 71 -16.96 7.96 -25.02
C PHE A 71 -17.38 8.14 -23.56
N SER A 72 -18.69 8.17 -23.27
CA SER A 72 -19.18 8.35 -21.90
C SER A 72 -18.95 7.13 -21.01
N VAL A 73 -18.79 5.94 -21.59
CA VAL A 73 -18.51 4.72 -20.80
C VAL A 73 -17.01 4.48 -20.65
N LEU A 74 -16.19 4.88 -21.63
CA LEU A 74 -14.73 4.81 -21.51
C LEU A 74 -14.20 5.59 -20.29
N ILE A 75 -14.73 6.78 -20.01
CA ILE A 75 -14.39 7.55 -18.80
C ILE A 75 -14.72 6.75 -17.54
N SER A 76 -15.90 6.12 -17.51
CA SER A 76 -16.34 5.30 -16.37
C SER A 76 -15.48 4.06 -16.18
N SER A 77 -15.12 3.34 -17.27
CA SER A 77 -14.26 2.16 -17.19
C SER A 77 -12.83 2.50 -16.82
N MET A 78 -12.29 3.64 -17.27
CA MET A 78 -10.99 4.14 -16.80
C MET A 78 -11.01 4.45 -15.29
N SER A 79 -12.12 4.97 -14.75
CA SER A 79 -12.28 5.12 -13.30
C SER A 79 -12.31 3.78 -12.55
N LEU A 80 -12.87 2.71 -13.14
CA LEU A 80 -12.81 1.37 -12.54
C LEU A 80 -11.35 0.90 -12.49
N CYS A 81 -10.65 0.88 -13.63
CA CYS A 81 -9.25 0.45 -13.72
C CYS A 81 -8.30 1.20 -12.78
N LEU A 82 -8.61 2.46 -12.46
CA LEU A 82 -7.79 3.30 -11.58
C LEU A 82 -8.06 3.10 -10.09
N LEU A 83 -9.25 2.66 -9.68
CA LEU A 83 -9.69 2.70 -8.28
C LEU A 83 -10.10 1.34 -7.71
N LEU A 84 -10.72 0.49 -8.55
CA LEU A 84 -11.24 -0.80 -8.14
C LEU A 84 -10.12 -1.85 -8.17
N LYS A 85 -10.08 -2.69 -7.14
CA LYS A 85 -9.27 -3.92 -7.10
C LYS A 85 -10.16 -5.09 -6.73
N THR A 86 -9.83 -6.28 -7.27
CA THR A 86 -10.60 -7.53 -7.14
C THR A 86 -9.70 -8.69 -7.57
N ASN A 87 -9.92 -9.90 -7.03
CA ASN A 87 -9.18 -11.10 -7.46
C ASN A 87 -9.87 -11.81 -8.64
N HIS A 88 -11.09 -11.42 -9.00
CA HIS A 88 -11.94 -12.15 -9.94
C HIS A 88 -12.49 -11.29 -11.08
N TRP A 89 -12.37 -11.84 -12.30
CA TRP A 89 -12.91 -11.23 -13.51
C TRP A 89 -14.44 -11.04 -13.45
N SER A 90 -15.16 -11.93 -12.75
CA SER A 90 -16.61 -11.85 -12.57
C SER A 90 -17.02 -10.62 -11.76
N THR A 91 -16.31 -10.30 -10.68
CA THR A 91 -16.47 -9.05 -9.91
C THR A 91 -16.23 -7.82 -10.76
N SER A 92 -15.24 -7.86 -11.66
CA SER A 92 -14.99 -6.78 -12.64
C SER A 92 -16.17 -6.60 -13.60
N LEU A 93 -16.78 -7.70 -14.05
CA LEU A 93 -17.96 -7.68 -14.92
C LEU A 93 -19.21 -7.17 -14.18
N VAL A 94 -19.39 -7.53 -12.90
CA VAL A 94 -20.43 -6.98 -12.02
C VAL A 94 -20.24 -5.47 -11.85
N ALA A 95 -19.02 -5.01 -11.58
CA ALA A 95 -18.71 -3.58 -11.50
C ALA A 95 -19.03 -2.84 -12.82
N ALA A 96 -18.70 -3.44 -13.97
CA ALA A 96 -19.03 -2.89 -15.29
C ALA A 96 -20.55 -2.84 -15.54
N PHE A 97 -21.30 -3.89 -15.16
CA PHE A 97 -22.76 -3.92 -15.25
C PHE A 97 -23.39 -2.80 -14.43
N PHE A 98 -23.05 -2.68 -13.14
CA PHE A 98 -23.55 -1.62 -12.27
C PHE A 98 -22.99 -0.23 -12.62
N THR A 99 -21.90 -0.13 -13.39
CA THR A 99 -21.42 1.15 -13.95
C THR A 99 -22.28 1.64 -15.12
N VAL A 100 -22.93 0.73 -15.85
CA VAL A 100 -23.71 1.05 -17.05
C VAL A 100 -25.21 1.06 -16.78
N ILE A 101 -25.78 -0.05 -16.31
CA ILE A 101 -27.23 -0.27 -16.30
C ILE A 101 -28.01 0.72 -15.43
N PRO A 102 -27.53 1.15 -14.24
CA PRO A 102 -28.13 2.24 -13.47
C PRO A 102 -28.29 3.57 -14.24
N LYS A 103 -27.46 3.84 -15.26
CA LYS A 103 -27.63 5.02 -16.13
C LYS A 103 -28.93 5.00 -16.92
N TYR A 104 -29.55 3.83 -17.11
CA TYR A 104 -30.76 3.62 -17.92
C TYR A 104 -32.00 3.48 -17.06
N ILE A 105 -31.90 2.70 -15.99
CA ILE A 105 -33.00 2.44 -15.05
C ILE A 105 -33.31 3.67 -14.18
N PHE A 106 -32.30 4.21 -13.49
CA PHE A 106 -32.49 5.27 -12.51
C PHE A 106 -32.34 6.66 -13.16
N ARG A 107 -33.40 7.10 -13.85
CA ARG A 107 -33.48 8.42 -14.50
C ARG A 107 -34.58 9.30 -13.94
N PHE A 108 -34.27 10.58 -13.74
CA PHE A 108 -35.24 11.63 -13.43
C PHE A 108 -35.09 12.77 -14.45
N ARG A 109 -36.19 13.20 -15.09
CA ARG A 109 -36.20 14.24 -16.14
C ARG A 109 -35.10 14.08 -17.21
N GLY A 110 -34.83 12.83 -17.62
CA GLY A 110 -33.81 12.51 -18.64
C GLY A 110 -32.34 12.53 -18.17
N LYS A 111 -32.09 12.69 -16.87
CA LYS A 111 -30.77 12.72 -16.22
C LYS A 111 -30.62 11.46 -15.35
N HIS A 112 -29.45 10.80 -15.34
CA HIS A 112 -29.22 9.64 -14.49
C HIS A 112 -28.87 10.06 -13.06
N VAL A 113 -29.36 9.32 -12.07
CA VAL A 113 -29.22 9.70 -10.64
C VAL A 113 -27.79 9.46 -10.14
N PHE A 114 -27.28 8.25 -10.30
CA PHE A 114 -26.00 7.84 -9.71
C PHE A 114 -24.79 8.19 -10.57
N ASN A 115 -23.66 8.54 -9.93
CA ASN A 115 -22.36 8.60 -10.59
C ASN A 115 -21.97 7.19 -11.06
N PRO A 116 -21.72 6.97 -12.37
CA PRO A 116 -21.48 5.66 -12.97
C PRO A 116 -20.46 4.78 -12.26
N SER A 117 -19.20 5.23 -12.18
CA SER A 117 -18.12 4.42 -11.63
C SER A 117 -18.26 4.29 -10.12
N ALA A 118 -18.76 5.31 -9.42
CA ALA A 118 -19.00 5.23 -7.97
C ALA A 118 -20.04 4.15 -7.60
N ILE A 119 -21.19 4.08 -8.30
CA ILE A 119 -22.19 3.03 -8.03
C ILE A 119 -21.67 1.64 -8.44
N GLY A 120 -20.90 1.53 -9.53
CA GLY A 120 -20.26 0.28 -9.92
C GLY A 120 -19.28 -0.27 -8.88
N ILE A 121 -18.41 0.61 -8.35
CA ILE A 121 -17.46 0.29 -7.27
C ILE A 121 -18.21 -0.13 -6.00
N VAL A 122 -19.17 0.66 -5.54
CA VAL A 122 -19.94 0.38 -4.32
C VAL A 122 -20.74 -0.93 -4.44
N ALA A 123 -21.38 -1.17 -5.59
CA ALA A 123 -22.10 -2.42 -5.85
C ALA A 123 -21.15 -3.63 -5.86
N ALA A 124 -19.97 -3.52 -6.48
CA ALA A 124 -18.99 -4.61 -6.47
C ALA A 124 -18.54 -4.97 -5.04
N ILE A 125 -18.18 -3.97 -4.22
CA ILE A 125 -17.76 -4.16 -2.83
C ILE A 125 -18.87 -4.83 -2.00
N LEU A 126 -20.11 -4.35 -2.11
CA LEU A 126 -21.23 -4.87 -1.30
C LEU A 126 -21.72 -6.25 -1.74
N LEU A 127 -21.78 -6.52 -3.05
CA LEU A 127 -22.39 -7.74 -3.58
C LEU A 127 -21.44 -8.93 -3.65
N THR A 128 -20.16 -8.70 -3.98
CA THR A 128 -19.18 -9.80 -4.16
C THR A 128 -18.35 -10.06 -2.91
N LYS A 129 -18.13 -9.03 -2.07
CA LYS A 129 -17.14 -9.03 -0.98
C LYS A 129 -15.68 -9.31 -1.40
N ASP A 130 -15.43 -9.40 -2.71
CA ASP A 130 -14.13 -9.65 -3.35
C ASP A 130 -13.50 -8.36 -3.92
N ALA A 131 -14.25 -7.25 -3.89
CA ALA A 131 -13.78 -5.94 -4.33
C ALA A 131 -13.31 -5.04 -3.17
N TRP A 132 -12.26 -4.26 -3.41
CA TRP A 132 -11.81 -3.18 -2.52
C TRP A 132 -11.33 -1.94 -3.29
N LEU A 133 -11.06 -0.89 -2.53
CA LEU A 133 -10.40 0.35 -2.98
C LEU A 133 -9.03 0.38 -2.29
N SER A 134 -7.97 0.67 -3.04
CA SER A 134 -6.61 0.80 -2.46
C SER A 134 -6.17 2.27 -2.47
N PRO A 135 -6.44 3.04 -1.39
CA PRO A 135 -6.25 4.50 -1.37
C PRO A 135 -4.78 4.98 -1.38
N GLY A 136 -3.81 4.09 -1.10
CA GLY A 136 -2.40 4.42 -1.03
C GLY A 136 -1.64 4.41 -2.37
N GLN A 137 -2.22 3.88 -3.46
CA GLN A 137 -1.44 3.42 -4.63
C GLN A 137 -0.69 4.50 -5.42
N TRP A 138 -1.01 5.79 -5.23
CA TRP A 138 -0.49 6.87 -6.08
C TRP A 138 0.74 7.59 -5.53
N GLY A 139 0.95 7.61 -4.21
CA GLY A 139 2.00 8.42 -3.57
C GLY A 139 1.71 9.94 -3.59
N ALA A 140 2.02 10.64 -2.49
CA ALA A 140 1.59 12.03 -2.28
C ALA A 140 2.07 13.01 -3.38
N ASP A 141 3.35 12.97 -3.74
CA ASP A 141 3.94 13.89 -4.74
C ASP A 141 3.29 13.77 -6.12
N THR A 142 3.01 12.53 -6.54
CA THR A 142 2.37 12.22 -7.82
C THR A 142 0.95 12.79 -7.83
N VAL A 143 0.21 12.62 -6.73
CA VAL A 143 -1.16 13.15 -6.58
C VAL A 143 -1.18 14.68 -6.65
N ILE A 144 -0.25 15.36 -5.98
CA ILE A 144 -0.12 16.82 -6.03
C ILE A 144 0.18 17.28 -7.46
N PHE A 145 1.18 16.68 -8.12
CA PHE A 145 1.57 17.02 -9.49
C PHE A 145 0.42 16.88 -10.49
N PHE A 146 -0.24 15.71 -10.50
CA PHE A 146 -1.38 15.45 -11.38
C PHE A 146 -2.60 16.30 -11.01
N GLY A 147 -2.78 16.65 -9.73
CA GLY A 147 -3.83 17.56 -9.29
C GLY A 147 -3.68 18.99 -9.80
N VAL A 148 -2.46 19.54 -9.79
CA VAL A 148 -2.18 20.87 -10.37
C VAL A 148 -2.47 20.88 -11.87
N ILE A 149 -2.04 19.84 -12.61
CA ILE A 149 -2.32 19.70 -14.06
C ILE A 149 -3.83 19.59 -14.33
N THR A 150 -4.54 18.80 -13.52
CA THR A 150 -6.00 18.64 -13.61
C THR A 150 -6.70 19.98 -13.42
N LEU A 151 -6.42 20.66 -12.30
CA LEU A 151 -7.03 21.95 -11.97
C LEU A 151 -6.75 23.01 -13.04
N GLY A 152 -5.49 23.13 -13.47
CA GLY A 152 -5.10 24.07 -14.54
C GLY A 152 -5.85 23.79 -15.85
N THR A 153 -6.01 22.53 -16.22
CA THR A 153 -6.74 22.17 -17.45
C THR A 153 -8.25 22.39 -17.33
N ILE A 154 -8.86 22.14 -16.16
CA ILE A 154 -10.27 22.45 -15.92
C ILE A 154 -10.53 23.95 -16.00
N VAL A 155 -9.66 24.79 -15.41
CA VAL A 155 -9.76 26.25 -15.48
C VAL A 155 -9.69 26.75 -16.93
N VAL A 156 -8.76 26.21 -17.73
CA VAL A 156 -8.60 26.57 -19.16
C VAL A 156 -9.79 26.12 -20.01
N THR A 157 -10.27 24.89 -19.80
CA THR A 157 -11.26 24.28 -20.68
C THR A 157 -12.72 24.57 -20.29
N ARG A 158 -12.98 24.93 -19.01
CA ARG A 158 -14.32 25.21 -18.42
C ARG A 158 -15.33 24.05 -18.52
N VAL A 159 -14.81 22.83 -18.53
CA VAL A 159 -15.56 21.61 -18.88
C VAL A 159 -16.35 21.05 -17.70
N GLN A 160 -15.65 20.89 -16.57
CA GLN A 160 -16.20 20.35 -15.35
C GLN A 160 -16.73 21.46 -14.45
N LYS A 161 -17.59 21.08 -13.50
CA LYS A 161 -18.14 22.00 -12.50
C LYS A 161 -17.10 22.27 -11.43
N LEU A 162 -16.14 23.15 -11.75
CA LEU A 162 -15.06 23.56 -10.84
C LEU A 162 -15.59 24.12 -9.51
N ASP A 163 -16.80 24.70 -9.52
CA ASP A 163 -17.50 25.14 -8.31
C ASP A 163 -17.83 23.99 -7.35
N VAL A 164 -18.12 22.77 -7.85
CA VAL A 164 -18.28 21.55 -7.04
C VAL A 164 -16.95 21.12 -6.43
N SER A 165 -15.93 20.98 -7.28
CA SER A 165 -14.63 20.46 -6.90
C SER A 165 -13.99 21.36 -5.84
N LEU A 166 -14.09 22.69 -6.00
CA LEU A 166 -13.63 23.63 -4.98
C LEU A 166 -14.50 23.60 -3.72
N ALA A 167 -15.83 23.57 -3.82
CA ALA A 167 -16.70 23.51 -2.63
C ALA A 167 -16.43 22.25 -1.78
N PHE A 168 -16.27 21.09 -2.42
CA PHE A 168 -15.88 19.85 -1.76
C PHE A 168 -14.48 19.93 -1.14
N LEU A 169 -13.45 20.31 -1.93
CA LEU A 169 -12.07 20.38 -1.42
C LEU A 169 -11.92 21.37 -0.28
N ILE A 170 -12.42 22.61 -0.42
CA ILE A 170 -12.27 23.66 0.59
C ILE A 170 -12.99 23.24 1.88
N THR A 171 -14.18 22.65 1.79
CA THR A 171 -14.91 22.17 2.98
C THR A 171 -14.22 20.97 3.62
N PHE A 172 -13.83 19.96 2.83
CA PHE A 172 -13.18 18.76 3.36
C PHE A 172 -11.82 19.08 3.96
N ALA A 173 -10.96 19.79 3.22
CA ALA A 173 -9.64 20.22 3.70
C ALA A 173 -9.76 21.22 4.86
N GLY A 174 -10.73 22.13 4.86
CA GLY A 174 -10.98 23.05 5.97
C GLY A 174 -11.39 22.34 7.27
N LEU A 175 -12.30 21.35 7.19
CA LEU A 175 -12.70 20.52 8.33
C LEU A 175 -11.55 19.63 8.82
N MET A 176 -10.77 19.06 7.89
CA MET A 176 -9.58 18.27 8.23
C MET A 176 -8.49 19.12 8.88
N TYR A 177 -8.23 20.33 8.38
CA TYR A 177 -7.30 21.29 8.99
C TYR A 177 -7.77 21.72 10.38
N TRP A 178 -9.06 22.07 10.53
CA TRP A 178 -9.66 22.40 11.82
C TRP A 178 -9.47 21.26 12.82
N ARG A 179 -9.76 20.01 12.44
CA ARG A 179 -9.59 18.88 13.36
C ARG A 179 -8.13 18.57 13.64
N GLN A 180 -7.31 18.43 12.60
CA GLN A 180 -5.95 17.88 12.72
C GLN A 180 -4.97 18.93 13.25
N VAL A 181 -4.92 20.11 12.62
CA VAL A 181 -3.95 21.15 13.00
C VAL A 181 -4.48 21.96 14.17
N TYR A 182 -5.69 22.52 14.06
CA TYR A 182 -6.19 23.46 15.09
C TYR A 182 -6.65 22.77 16.39
N VAL A 183 -7.47 21.71 16.32
CA VAL A 183 -7.97 21.02 17.53
C VAL A 183 -6.98 20.01 18.09
N LEU A 184 -6.33 19.20 17.24
CA LEU A 184 -5.41 18.16 17.70
C LEU A 184 -3.95 18.63 17.84
N GLY A 185 -3.55 19.75 17.22
CA GLY A 185 -2.16 20.22 17.26
C GLY A 185 -1.20 19.39 16.42
N TRP A 186 -1.68 18.58 15.46
CA TRP A 186 -0.80 17.87 14.55
C TRP A 186 -0.08 18.85 13.60
N PRO A 187 1.19 18.56 13.24
CA PRO A 187 1.96 19.40 12.34
C PRO A 187 1.38 19.42 10.91
N MET A 188 1.74 20.45 10.13
CA MET A 188 1.14 20.74 8.81
C MET A 188 1.40 19.64 7.77
N ASP A 189 2.54 18.94 7.86
CA ASP A 189 2.91 17.77 7.07
C ASP A 189 1.91 16.61 7.22
N TYR A 190 1.44 16.32 8.44
CA TYR A 190 0.37 15.35 8.71
C TYR A 190 -0.89 15.70 7.90
N PHE A 191 -1.28 16.97 7.92
CA PHE A 191 -2.44 17.46 7.19
C PHE A 191 -2.25 17.35 5.67
N MET A 192 -1.13 17.85 5.14
CA MET A 192 -0.79 17.78 3.71
C MET A 192 -0.77 16.35 3.20
N HIS A 193 -0.21 15.41 3.97
CA HIS A 193 -0.20 13.99 3.64
C HIS A 193 -1.63 13.40 3.61
N THR A 194 -2.53 13.84 4.50
CA THR A 194 -3.91 13.33 4.52
C THR A 194 -4.72 13.76 3.28
N ILE A 195 -4.58 15.01 2.84
CA ILE A 195 -5.35 15.53 1.70
C ILE A 195 -4.75 15.16 0.34
N SER A 196 -3.50 14.69 0.30
CA SER A 196 -2.77 14.31 -0.92
C SER A 196 -2.95 12.84 -1.34
N THR A 197 -4.12 12.25 -1.09
CA THR A 197 -4.44 10.88 -1.54
C THR A 197 -5.09 10.88 -2.93
N GLY A 198 -4.69 9.94 -3.78
CA GLY A 198 -5.14 9.90 -5.18
C GLY A 198 -6.63 9.55 -5.32
N SER A 199 -7.22 8.89 -4.33
CA SER A 199 -8.66 8.66 -4.24
C SER A 199 -9.44 9.97 -4.06
N ILE A 200 -8.97 10.90 -3.20
CA ILE A 200 -9.55 12.24 -3.06
C ILE A 200 -9.42 13.03 -4.36
N LEU A 201 -8.27 12.93 -5.04
CA LEU A 201 -8.05 13.60 -6.32
C LEU A 201 -9.04 13.13 -7.40
N LEU A 202 -9.08 11.81 -7.65
CA LEU A 202 -9.94 11.21 -8.66
C LEU A 202 -11.43 11.43 -8.35
N PHE A 203 -11.81 11.31 -7.08
CA PHE A 203 -13.16 11.63 -6.61
C PHE A 203 -13.55 13.08 -6.94
N THR A 204 -12.72 14.03 -6.50
CA THR A 204 -12.97 15.47 -6.59
C THR A 204 -13.14 15.94 -8.03
N PHE A 205 -12.25 15.49 -8.91
CA PHE A 205 -12.17 16.01 -10.27
C PHE A 205 -12.89 15.14 -11.29
N PHE A 206 -13.18 13.86 -11.05
CA PHE A 206 -13.81 12.98 -12.03
C PHE A 206 -15.13 12.33 -11.59
N MET A 207 -15.46 12.32 -10.29
CA MET A 207 -16.72 11.75 -9.79
C MET A 207 -17.74 12.81 -9.36
N ILE A 208 -17.43 13.60 -8.32
CA ILE A 208 -18.40 14.58 -7.78
C ILE A 208 -18.66 15.73 -8.76
N SER A 209 -17.65 16.07 -9.59
CA SER A 209 -17.72 17.13 -10.59
C SER A 209 -18.57 16.81 -11.84
N ASP A 210 -19.06 15.56 -11.97
CA ASP A 210 -19.85 15.13 -13.12
C ASP A 210 -21.14 15.97 -13.25
N PRO A 211 -21.29 16.76 -14.33
CA PRO A 211 -22.47 17.60 -14.53
C PRO A 211 -23.75 16.80 -14.80
N ARG A 212 -23.66 15.49 -15.09
CA ARG A 212 -24.82 14.61 -15.22
C ARG A 212 -25.36 14.11 -13.88
N THR A 213 -24.60 14.20 -12.78
CA THR A 213 -25.04 13.67 -11.46
C THR A 213 -24.96 14.68 -10.32
N SER A 214 -24.50 15.91 -10.58
CA SER A 214 -24.56 17.03 -9.64
C SER A 214 -25.79 17.93 -9.91
N PRO A 215 -26.32 18.67 -8.92
CA PRO A 215 -27.46 19.58 -9.13
C PRO A 215 -27.19 20.66 -10.20
N ASN A 216 -28.22 21.07 -10.95
CA ASN A 216 -28.09 22.07 -12.01
C ASN A 216 -27.88 23.48 -11.43
N HIS A 217 -28.66 23.85 -10.41
CA HIS A 217 -28.61 25.18 -9.77
C HIS A 217 -27.31 25.37 -8.98
N PRO A 218 -26.56 26.48 -9.17
CA PRO A 218 -25.22 26.64 -8.59
C PRO A 218 -25.22 26.59 -7.06
N VAL A 219 -26.16 27.28 -6.40
CA VAL A 219 -26.23 27.31 -4.93
C VAL A 219 -26.54 25.93 -4.36
N ALA A 220 -27.52 25.21 -4.94
CA ALA A 220 -27.91 23.87 -4.49
C ALA A 220 -26.77 22.87 -4.71
N ARG A 221 -26.02 23.02 -5.81
CA ARG A 221 -24.84 22.21 -6.13
C ARG A 221 -23.68 22.43 -5.15
N ILE A 222 -23.39 23.69 -4.79
CA ILE A 222 -22.38 24.04 -3.79
C ILE A 222 -22.79 23.47 -2.41
N ALA A 223 -24.03 23.71 -1.98
CA ALA A 223 -24.55 23.17 -0.72
C ALA A 223 -24.46 21.63 -0.64
N TRP A 224 -24.83 20.93 -1.72
CA TRP A 224 -24.71 19.47 -1.83
C TRP A 224 -23.25 18.99 -1.76
N ALA A 225 -22.31 19.69 -2.40
CA ALA A 225 -20.88 19.36 -2.34
C ALA A 225 -20.30 19.54 -0.93
N MET A 226 -20.68 20.62 -0.23
CA MET A 226 -20.29 20.87 1.17
C MET A 226 -20.88 19.82 2.12
N LEU A 227 -22.14 19.40 1.90
CA LEU A 227 -22.77 18.32 2.66
C LEU A 227 -22.03 16.99 2.50
N ILE A 228 -21.68 16.62 1.25
CA ILE A 228 -20.88 15.41 0.99
C ILE A 228 -19.52 15.49 1.68
N ALA A 229 -18.84 16.63 1.62
CA ALA A 229 -17.57 16.85 2.32
C ALA A 229 -17.72 16.69 3.85
N ALA A 230 -18.74 17.30 4.47
CA ALA A 230 -18.97 17.23 5.91
C ALA A 230 -19.29 15.81 6.40
N VAL A 231 -20.14 15.07 5.68
CA VAL A 231 -20.45 13.67 6.04
C VAL A 231 -19.26 12.74 5.79
N ALA A 232 -18.52 12.92 4.69
CA ALA A 232 -17.32 12.14 4.42
C ALA A 232 -16.23 12.37 5.47
N PHE A 233 -16.04 13.63 5.90
CA PHE A 233 -15.18 14.02 7.02
C PHE A 233 -15.63 13.35 8.32
N TYR A 234 -16.92 13.41 8.66
CA TYR A 234 -17.44 12.81 9.89
C TYR A 234 -17.17 11.30 9.97
N LEU A 235 -17.45 10.59 8.88
CA LEU A 235 -17.21 9.14 8.79
C LEU A 235 -15.73 8.78 8.85
N ALA A 236 -14.85 9.58 8.25
CA ALA A 236 -13.40 9.33 8.29
C ALA A 236 -12.84 9.57 9.71
N VAL A 237 -13.12 10.73 10.29
CA VAL A 237 -12.51 11.19 11.56
C VAL A 237 -13.12 10.54 12.79
N PHE A 238 -14.45 10.38 12.85
CA PHE A 238 -15.14 9.93 14.06
C PHE A 238 -15.63 8.47 13.97
N LYS A 239 -15.75 7.91 12.76
CA LYS A 239 -16.16 6.50 12.56
C LYS A 239 -15.06 5.61 11.98
N TRP A 240 -13.87 6.17 11.71
CA TRP A 240 -12.68 5.43 11.24
C TRP A 240 -12.98 4.56 10.01
N LYS A 241 -13.77 5.11 9.07
CA LYS A 241 -14.10 4.46 7.81
C LYS A 241 -13.21 5.01 6.68
N TYR A 242 -12.80 4.12 5.78
CA TYR A 242 -11.94 4.44 4.64
C TYR A 242 -12.77 4.75 3.38
N ASN A 243 -12.20 5.53 2.46
CA ASN A 243 -12.80 5.88 1.16
C ASN A 243 -14.21 6.52 1.24
N THR A 244 -14.51 7.23 2.33
CA THR A 244 -15.86 7.71 2.69
C THR A 244 -16.52 8.60 1.63
N ALA A 245 -15.73 9.38 0.89
CA ALA A 245 -16.25 10.26 -0.16
C ALA A 245 -17.07 9.51 -1.23
N ILE A 246 -16.61 8.33 -1.68
CA ILE A 246 -17.30 7.51 -2.70
C ILE A 246 -18.62 6.96 -2.13
N TRP A 247 -18.60 6.42 -0.91
CA TRP A 247 -19.79 5.92 -0.21
C TRP A 247 -20.86 7.02 -0.04
N VAL A 248 -20.44 8.21 0.42
CA VAL A 248 -21.34 9.34 0.65
C VAL A 248 -21.89 9.89 -0.67
N LEU A 249 -21.11 9.94 -1.75
CA LEU A 249 -21.59 10.36 -3.07
C LEU A 249 -22.71 9.43 -3.60
N VAL A 250 -22.55 8.11 -3.45
CA VAL A 250 -23.58 7.15 -3.86
C VAL A 250 -24.84 7.29 -2.99
N ALA A 251 -24.68 7.37 -1.66
CA ALA A 251 -25.80 7.55 -0.73
C ALA A 251 -26.55 8.88 -0.92
N ALA A 252 -25.84 9.96 -1.28
CA ALA A 252 -26.41 11.29 -1.50
C ALA A 252 -26.95 11.53 -2.94
N ALA A 253 -26.79 10.57 -3.86
CA ALA A 253 -27.25 10.72 -5.24
C ALA A 253 -28.78 10.90 -5.38
N PRO A 254 -29.66 10.20 -4.62
CA PRO A 254 -31.11 10.41 -4.66
C PRO A 254 -31.57 11.81 -4.23
N LEU A 255 -30.73 12.58 -3.53
CA LEU A 255 -31.03 13.97 -3.16
C LEU A 255 -30.96 14.92 -4.37
N VAL A 256 -30.21 14.55 -5.43
CA VAL A 256 -29.99 15.42 -6.59
C VAL A 256 -31.28 15.67 -7.40
N PRO A 257 -32.11 14.66 -7.73
CA PRO A 257 -33.46 14.87 -8.27
C PRO A 257 -34.35 15.82 -7.45
N LEU A 258 -34.30 15.73 -6.12
CA LEU A 258 -35.08 16.59 -5.23
C LEU A 258 -34.57 18.04 -5.28
N LEU A 259 -33.24 18.25 -5.25
CA LEU A 259 -32.64 19.57 -5.41
C LEU A 259 -32.91 20.17 -6.80
N ASP A 260 -32.88 19.37 -7.87
CA ASP A 260 -33.25 19.79 -9.23
C ASP A 260 -34.77 20.05 -9.40
N TYR A 261 -35.61 19.57 -8.47
CA TYR A 261 -37.03 19.89 -8.38
C TYR A 261 -37.27 21.23 -7.66
N PHE A 262 -36.68 21.42 -6.48
CA PHE A 262 -36.83 22.64 -5.67
C PHE A 262 -36.04 23.86 -6.20
N PHE A 263 -34.94 23.63 -6.92
CA PHE A 263 -34.11 24.69 -7.51
C PHE A 263 -34.01 24.52 -9.04
N PRO A 264 -35.04 24.93 -9.81
CA PRO A 264 -35.03 24.82 -11.26
C PRO A 264 -33.87 25.60 -11.90
N ALA A 265 -33.09 24.93 -12.76
CA ALA A 265 -32.02 25.56 -13.52
C ALA A 265 -31.78 24.83 -14.86
N LYS A 266 -31.13 25.50 -15.81
CA LYS A 266 -30.84 24.93 -17.13
C LYS A 266 -29.91 23.72 -17.01
N THR A 267 -30.32 22.60 -17.61
CA THR A 267 -29.53 21.36 -17.66
C THR A 267 -28.21 21.56 -18.39
N PHE A 268 -27.13 20.94 -17.90
CA PHE A 268 -25.83 21.02 -18.57
C PHE A 268 -25.82 20.32 -19.93
N SER A 269 -25.22 20.99 -20.92
CA SER A 269 -24.97 20.47 -22.27
C SER A 269 -23.46 20.54 -22.56
N TRP A 270 -22.87 19.44 -23.04
CA TRP A 270 -21.49 19.45 -23.55
C TRP A 270 -21.42 20.36 -24.79
N LYS A 271 -20.77 21.52 -24.66
CA LYS A 271 -20.47 22.43 -25.77
C LYS A 271 -18.99 22.28 -26.15
N PRO A 272 -18.63 22.12 -27.44
CA PRO A 272 -17.23 22.10 -27.84
C PRO A 272 -16.53 23.40 -27.45
N ALA A 273 -15.46 23.30 -26.66
CA ALA A 273 -14.62 24.44 -26.32
C ALA A 273 -13.64 24.72 -27.46
N ALA A 274 -13.49 25.99 -27.85
CA ALA A 274 -12.43 26.41 -28.75
C ALA A 274 -11.15 26.62 -27.94
N ILE A 275 -10.16 25.74 -28.12
CA ILE A 275 -8.86 25.88 -27.47
C ILE A 275 -8.04 26.89 -28.28
N HIS A 276 -7.93 28.12 -27.76
CA HIS A 276 -7.07 29.15 -28.33
C HIS A 276 -5.64 29.00 -27.80
N PHE A 277 -4.72 28.48 -28.61
CA PHE A 277 -3.28 28.40 -28.32
C PHE A 277 -2.56 29.78 -28.35
N GLY A 278 -3.27 30.87 -28.05
CA GLY A 278 -2.69 32.21 -27.85
C GLY A 278 -1.98 32.41 -26.51
N PHE A 279 -1.99 31.42 -25.62
CA PHE A 279 -1.34 31.51 -24.32
C PHE A 279 0.20 31.40 -24.42
N ILE A 280 0.72 30.64 -25.39
CA ILE A 280 2.16 30.47 -25.60
C ILE A 280 2.83 31.78 -26.07
N SER A 281 2.14 32.59 -26.89
CA SER A 281 2.65 33.91 -27.29
C SER A 281 2.59 34.95 -26.16
N LYS A 282 1.62 34.85 -25.24
CA LYS A 282 1.59 35.69 -24.03
C LYS A 282 2.59 35.27 -22.95
N LEU A 283 2.97 33.99 -22.87
CA LEU A 283 4.02 33.54 -21.94
C LEU A 283 5.38 34.21 -22.21
N LYS A 284 5.69 34.57 -23.47
CA LYS A 284 6.88 35.36 -23.82
C LYS A 284 6.96 36.73 -23.11
N HIS A 285 5.85 37.26 -22.62
CA HIS A 285 5.81 38.54 -21.90
C HIS A 285 5.67 38.41 -20.38
N ILE A 286 5.54 37.19 -19.83
CA ILE A 286 5.68 36.95 -18.38
C ILE A 286 7.17 36.72 -18.06
N VAL A 287 7.98 37.75 -18.34
CA VAL A 287 9.36 37.80 -17.88
C VAL A 287 9.36 38.30 -16.44
N MET A 288 9.25 37.37 -15.48
CA MET A 288 9.55 37.66 -14.08
C MET A 288 10.97 38.24 -13.99
N LYS A 289 11.10 39.43 -13.36
CA LYS A 289 12.36 40.15 -13.18
C LYS A 289 13.42 39.22 -12.54
N PRO A 290 14.72 39.35 -12.88
CA PRO A 290 15.76 38.42 -12.44
C PRO A 290 15.86 38.29 -10.91
N PHE A 291 15.46 39.33 -10.16
CA PHE A 291 15.43 39.33 -8.70
C PHE A 291 14.45 38.29 -8.12
N THR A 292 13.23 38.14 -8.69
CA THR A 292 12.25 37.18 -8.18
C THR A 292 12.56 35.73 -8.58
N LYS A 293 13.31 35.52 -9.68
CA LYS A 293 13.86 34.19 -10.01
C LYS A 293 14.91 33.73 -8.99
N LYS A 294 15.81 34.62 -8.57
CA LYS A 294 16.79 34.31 -7.50
C LYS A 294 16.12 34.10 -6.14
N LEU A 295 15.08 34.86 -5.81
CA LEU A 295 14.32 34.67 -4.58
C LEU A 295 13.56 33.33 -4.54
N ALA A 296 12.86 32.97 -5.63
CA ALA A 296 12.15 31.70 -5.74
C ALA A 296 13.10 30.50 -5.76
N ALA A 297 14.21 30.58 -6.51
CA ALA A 297 15.25 29.56 -6.49
C ALA A 297 15.94 29.46 -5.12
N GLY A 298 16.16 30.57 -4.42
CA GLY A 298 16.73 30.60 -3.07
C GLY A 298 15.81 29.99 -2.01
N LEU A 299 14.50 30.24 -2.09
CA LEU A 299 13.49 29.58 -1.24
C LEU A 299 13.43 28.06 -1.48
N ILE A 300 13.53 27.63 -2.74
CA ILE A 300 13.60 26.20 -3.09
C ILE A 300 14.93 25.59 -2.59
N LEU A 301 16.05 26.28 -2.74
CA LEU A 301 17.36 25.77 -2.32
C LEU A 301 17.54 25.75 -0.79
N MET A 302 16.98 26.72 -0.06
CA MET A 302 16.90 26.70 1.40
C MET A 302 16.00 25.58 1.92
N SER A 303 15.00 25.13 1.15
CA SER A 303 14.18 23.97 1.51
C SER A 303 14.87 22.61 1.30
N MET A 304 16.12 22.59 0.80
CA MET A 304 16.87 21.36 0.48
C MET A 304 17.99 21.01 1.46
N ILE A 305 18.13 21.72 2.59
CA ILE A 305 19.08 21.34 3.65
C ILE A 305 18.39 20.37 4.62
N SER A 306 18.65 19.08 4.47
CA SER A 306 18.24 18.04 5.43
C SER A 306 19.41 17.68 6.36
N HIS A 307 19.10 17.30 7.60
CA HIS A 307 20.00 16.63 8.55
C HIS A 307 19.34 15.30 8.98
N GLU A 308 20.11 14.30 9.42
CA GLU A 308 19.67 12.90 9.59
C GLU A 308 19.19 12.57 11.04
N ALA A 309 18.09 11.80 11.25
CA ALA A 309 17.53 11.39 12.58
C ALA A 309 16.50 10.18 12.57
N TYR A 310 16.70 9.12 13.43
CA TYR A 310 16.20 7.68 13.45
C TYR A 310 14.81 7.50 14.19
N ALA A 311 14.73 6.41 15.00
CA ALA A 311 13.74 5.83 15.90
C ALA A 311 12.29 5.81 15.40
N PHE A 312 11.32 5.17 16.02
CA PHE A 312 11.11 3.86 16.65
C PHE A 312 9.56 3.75 16.76
N CYS A 313 8.95 2.60 17.07
CA CYS A 313 7.48 2.47 17.09
C CYS A 313 6.79 2.71 18.45
N GLY A 314 7.50 3.22 19.47
CA GLY A 314 6.94 3.59 20.77
C GLY A 314 7.92 4.42 21.60
N PHE A 315 7.50 5.09 22.67
CA PHE A 315 8.42 5.98 23.40
C PHE A 315 9.22 5.21 24.46
N TYR A 316 10.53 5.45 24.49
CA TYR A 316 11.44 4.95 25.53
C TYR A 316 11.86 6.10 26.45
N VAL A 317 11.79 5.89 27.76
CA VAL A 317 12.31 6.82 28.77
C VAL A 317 13.42 6.18 29.60
N SER A 318 14.41 6.99 29.98
CA SER A 318 15.56 6.63 30.82
C SER A 318 15.59 7.47 32.09
N LYS A 319 16.12 6.93 33.18
CA LYS A 319 16.57 7.70 34.36
C LYS A 319 18.02 8.19 34.25
N ALA A 320 18.85 7.51 33.46
CA ALA A 320 20.26 7.84 33.23
C ALA A 320 20.47 8.67 31.96
N ASP A 321 21.50 9.52 31.94
CA ASP A 321 21.91 10.30 30.76
C ASP A 321 22.60 9.40 29.72
N GLY A 322 21.82 8.92 28.75
CA GLY A 322 22.30 8.11 27.64
C GLY A 322 21.27 8.00 26.51
N THR A 323 21.74 7.92 25.27
CA THR A 323 20.89 7.71 24.10
C THR A 323 20.48 6.23 24.03
N LEU A 324 19.22 5.96 24.39
CA LEU A 324 18.60 4.64 24.24
C LEU A 324 18.41 4.34 22.74
N LYS A 325 18.98 3.23 22.24
CA LYS A 325 18.93 2.87 20.81
C LYS A 325 18.24 1.53 20.58
N ASN A 326 17.32 1.49 19.61
CA ASN A 326 16.72 0.27 19.05
C ASN A 326 17.19 0.13 17.59
N LYS A 327 17.61 -1.08 17.19
CA LYS A 327 18.04 -1.38 15.82
C LYS A 327 16.93 -1.90 14.91
N THR A 328 15.97 -2.67 15.42
CA THR A 328 14.91 -3.28 14.60
C THR A 328 13.68 -3.55 15.46
N SER A 329 12.51 -3.14 14.95
CA SER A 329 11.22 -3.42 15.60
C SER A 329 10.52 -4.58 14.90
N GLN A 330 10.00 -5.54 15.64
CA GLN A 330 9.16 -6.59 15.07
C GLN A 330 7.80 -6.60 15.75
N VAL A 331 6.73 -6.60 14.96
CA VAL A 331 5.36 -6.52 15.47
C VAL A 331 4.50 -7.62 14.83
N ILE A 332 3.78 -8.38 15.66
CA ILE A 332 2.69 -9.24 15.18
C ILE A 332 1.38 -8.49 15.31
N LEU A 333 0.56 -8.46 14.25
CA LEU A 333 -0.68 -7.70 14.14
C LEU A 333 -1.84 -8.60 13.68
N VAL A 334 -2.66 -9.07 14.62
CA VAL A 334 -3.80 -9.95 14.33
C VAL A 334 -5.10 -9.13 14.30
N ARG A 335 -5.97 -9.33 13.31
CA ARG A 335 -7.31 -8.71 13.27
C ARG A 335 -8.39 -9.60 12.66
N ASP A 336 -9.54 -9.61 13.32
CA ASP A 336 -10.83 -10.14 12.82
C ASP A 336 -11.97 -9.29 13.42
N GLY A 337 -12.90 -8.86 12.57
CA GLY A 337 -13.92 -7.85 12.91
C GLY A 337 -13.29 -6.54 13.42
N ASP A 338 -13.65 -6.14 14.64
CA ASP A 338 -13.05 -5.03 15.39
C ASP A 338 -12.10 -5.48 16.51
N ARG A 339 -11.84 -6.79 16.67
CA ARG A 339 -10.88 -7.30 17.64
C ARG A 339 -9.47 -7.29 17.03
N ASN A 340 -8.51 -6.82 17.81
CA ASN A 340 -7.11 -6.71 17.43
C ASN A 340 -6.24 -7.36 18.51
N THR A 341 -5.13 -7.96 18.11
CA THR A 341 -4.04 -8.34 19.01
C THR A 341 -2.72 -7.83 18.43
N ILE A 342 -1.93 -7.14 19.25
CA ILE A 342 -0.62 -6.60 18.88
C ILE A 342 0.43 -7.25 19.78
N THR A 343 1.42 -7.91 19.20
CA THR A 343 2.62 -8.39 19.91
C THR A 343 3.80 -7.54 19.52
N MET A 344 4.49 -6.93 20.48
CA MET A 344 5.66 -6.09 20.24
C MET A 344 6.92 -6.79 20.74
N PHE A 345 7.89 -6.98 19.84
CA PHE A 345 9.25 -7.40 20.14
C PHE A 345 10.23 -6.29 19.75
N ASN A 346 11.12 -5.93 20.66
CA ASN A 346 12.07 -4.84 20.47
C ASN A 346 13.48 -5.29 20.89
N ASP A 347 14.46 -5.17 20.00
CA ASP A 347 15.88 -5.36 20.33
C ASP A 347 16.39 -4.17 21.17
N PHE A 348 16.49 -4.37 22.49
CA PHE A 348 16.88 -3.34 23.44
C PHE A 348 18.38 -3.37 23.73
N LYS A 349 19.03 -2.20 23.65
CA LYS A 349 20.44 -2.02 24.06
C LYS A 349 20.55 -0.90 25.09
N GLY A 350 20.78 -1.26 26.35
CA GLY A 350 20.89 -0.33 27.47
C GLY A 350 20.85 -1.03 28.83
N ASN A 351 20.65 -0.26 29.91
CA ASN A 351 20.44 -0.78 31.26
C ASN A 351 18.94 -0.94 31.57
N PHE A 352 18.51 -2.13 31.98
CA PHE A 352 17.08 -2.41 32.26
C PHE A 352 16.51 -1.62 33.45
N LYS A 353 17.35 -1.17 34.39
CA LYS A 353 16.92 -0.49 35.63
C LYS A 353 16.21 0.84 35.39
N ASP A 354 16.61 1.52 34.33
CA ASP A 354 16.29 2.92 34.08
C ASP A 354 15.08 3.10 33.16
N PHE A 355 14.48 2.00 32.70
CA PHE A 355 13.66 1.97 31.50
C PHE A 355 12.14 1.86 31.75
N ALA A 356 11.34 2.55 30.92
CA ALA A 356 9.95 2.22 30.67
C ALA A 356 9.55 2.43 29.19
N MET A 357 8.66 1.57 28.70
CA MET A 357 8.07 1.62 27.36
C MET A 357 6.67 2.23 27.44
N VAL A 358 6.37 3.20 26.58
CA VAL A 358 5.06 3.86 26.52
C VAL A 358 4.41 3.64 25.15
N VAL A 359 3.24 2.99 25.14
CA VAL A 359 2.51 2.60 23.93
C VAL A 359 1.09 3.22 23.95
N PRO A 360 0.68 3.98 22.91
CA PRO A 360 -0.68 4.45 22.75
C PRO A 360 -1.61 3.30 22.35
N VAL A 361 -2.71 3.15 23.07
CA VAL A 361 -3.74 2.15 22.80
C VAL A 361 -5.11 2.83 22.70
N PRO A 362 -6.03 2.33 21.85
CA PRO A 362 -7.29 3.02 21.57
C PRO A 362 -8.33 2.88 22.70
N VAL A 363 -8.12 1.95 23.64
CA VAL A 363 -9.02 1.64 24.77
C VAL A 363 -8.20 1.39 26.04
N VAL A 364 -8.85 1.39 27.20
CA VAL A 364 -8.22 0.94 28.47
C VAL A 364 -8.10 -0.58 28.43
N LEU A 365 -6.92 -1.13 28.75
CA LEU A 365 -6.69 -2.57 28.80
C LEU A 365 -6.97 -3.12 30.21
N SER A 366 -7.38 -4.39 30.29
CA SER A 366 -7.47 -5.17 31.53
C SER A 366 -6.26 -6.10 31.69
N LYS A 367 -6.07 -6.71 32.87
CA LYS A 367 -4.99 -7.71 33.06
C LYS A 367 -5.09 -8.87 32.05
N SER A 368 -6.31 -9.34 31.80
CA SER A 368 -6.62 -10.44 30.86
C SER A 368 -6.31 -10.12 29.40
N ASP A 369 -6.22 -8.84 29.04
CA ASP A 369 -5.87 -8.42 27.68
C ASP A 369 -4.38 -8.51 27.40
N ILE A 370 -3.55 -8.71 28.44
CA ILE A 370 -2.10 -8.58 28.37
C ILE A 370 -1.43 -9.90 28.72
N LYS A 371 -0.51 -10.33 27.84
CA LYS A 371 0.32 -11.53 28.03
C LYS A 371 1.76 -11.26 27.63
N VAL A 372 2.67 -12.03 28.20
CA VAL A 372 4.03 -12.19 27.70
C VAL A 372 4.08 -13.50 26.92
N VAL A 373 4.68 -13.49 25.73
CA VAL A 373 4.78 -14.66 24.86
C VAL A 373 6.25 -15.07 24.67
N ASP A 374 6.48 -16.25 24.08
CA ASP A 374 7.84 -16.64 23.71
C ASP A 374 8.39 -15.72 22.60
N GLN A 375 9.69 -15.49 22.58
CA GLN A 375 10.34 -14.79 21.47
C GLN A 375 10.51 -15.67 20.23
N GLN A 376 10.56 -17.00 20.40
CA GLN A 376 10.84 -17.94 19.32
C GLN A 376 9.82 -17.86 18.19
N ILE A 377 8.58 -17.43 18.48
CA ILE A 377 7.57 -17.18 17.44
C ILE A 377 8.04 -16.16 16.39
N PHE A 378 8.80 -15.13 16.77
CA PHE A 378 9.34 -14.17 15.82
C PHE A 378 10.41 -14.79 14.92
N ASN A 379 11.19 -15.74 15.43
CA ASN A 379 12.16 -16.50 14.63
C ASN A 379 11.44 -17.43 13.63
N THR A 380 10.47 -18.23 14.11
CA THR A 380 9.65 -19.11 13.27
C THR A 380 8.93 -18.34 12.16
N LEU A 381 8.29 -17.21 12.50
CA LEU A 381 7.65 -16.35 11.50
C LEU A 381 8.68 -15.72 10.56
N ASN A 382 9.85 -15.30 11.04
CA ASN A 382 10.89 -14.74 10.18
C ASN A 382 11.42 -15.77 9.18
N GLU A 383 11.89 -16.93 9.64
CA GLU A 383 12.41 -18.03 8.82
C GLU A 383 11.38 -18.46 7.76
N TYR A 384 10.10 -18.54 8.15
CA TYR A 384 9.02 -18.92 7.23
C TYR A 384 8.65 -17.83 6.21
N SER A 385 8.87 -16.54 6.47
CA SER A 385 8.35 -15.45 5.61
C SER A 385 9.39 -14.50 5.01
N GLN A 386 10.65 -14.58 5.42
CA GLN A 386 11.70 -13.71 4.89
C GLN A 386 11.91 -13.93 3.38
N PRO A 387 12.38 -12.89 2.66
CA PRO A 387 12.78 -13.02 1.26
C PRO A 387 13.78 -14.16 1.04
N ARG A 388 13.65 -14.89 -0.07
CA ARG A 388 14.39 -16.14 -0.29
C ARG A 388 15.22 -16.14 -1.56
N LEU A 389 16.25 -16.97 -1.53
CA LEU A 389 16.96 -17.45 -2.71
C LEU A 389 16.40 -18.83 -3.09
N VAL A 390 16.29 -19.11 -4.38
CA VAL A 390 15.78 -20.36 -4.95
C VAL A 390 16.83 -20.92 -5.90
N GLU A 391 17.25 -22.14 -5.63
CA GLU A 391 18.33 -22.83 -6.32
C GLU A 391 17.78 -23.81 -7.35
N TYR A 392 18.29 -23.72 -8.58
CA TYR A 392 18.11 -24.72 -9.62
C TYR A 392 19.48 -25.19 -10.12
N TYR A 393 19.53 -26.37 -10.73
CA TYR A 393 20.74 -26.97 -11.28
C TYR A 393 20.50 -27.29 -12.75
N ASP A 394 21.34 -26.76 -13.64
CA ASP A 394 21.32 -27.15 -15.04
C ASP A 394 21.83 -28.60 -15.18
N GLN A 395 21.12 -29.45 -15.92
CA GLN A 395 21.64 -30.77 -16.28
C GLN A 395 22.66 -30.65 -17.43
N ASN A 396 23.75 -31.41 -17.36
CA ASN A 396 24.71 -31.44 -18.47
C ASN A 396 24.04 -32.04 -19.73
N PRO A 397 23.92 -31.28 -20.83
CA PRO A 397 23.21 -31.72 -22.04
C PRO A 397 23.99 -32.77 -22.86
N CYS A 398 25.25 -33.04 -22.53
CA CYS A 398 26.03 -34.13 -23.10
C CYS A 398 25.84 -35.46 -22.35
N ASN A 399 25.27 -35.45 -21.14
CA ASN A 399 24.94 -36.68 -20.41
C ASN A 399 23.64 -37.30 -20.92
N ARG A 400 23.72 -38.53 -21.42
CA ARG A 400 22.53 -39.38 -21.63
C ARG A 400 22.16 -40.04 -20.30
N TYR A 401 21.01 -39.66 -19.73
CA TYR A 401 20.43 -40.39 -18.61
C TYR A 401 19.90 -41.76 -19.10
N GLU A 402 20.51 -42.85 -18.65
CA GLU A 402 19.84 -44.15 -18.60
C GLU A 402 18.92 -44.17 -17.37
N MET A 403 17.64 -44.44 -17.60
CA MET A 403 16.61 -44.35 -16.57
C MET A 403 16.56 -45.65 -15.76
N TYR A 404 17.24 -45.68 -14.61
CA TYR A 404 17.04 -46.73 -13.61
C TYR A 404 15.84 -46.38 -12.72
N GLU A 405 14.77 -47.17 -12.83
CA GLU A 405 13.69 -47.18 -11.84
C GLU A 405 14.19 -47.88 -10.57
N ASP A 406 14.25 -47.18 -9.44
CA ASP A 406 14.52 -47.80 -8.14
C ASP A 406 13.46 -47.41 -7.11
N ALA A 407 12.93 -48.43 -6.43
CA ALA A 407 11.67 -48.34 -5.72
C ALA A 407 11.81 -47.75 -4.31
N VAL A 408 10.99 -46.74 -4.00
CA VAL A 408 10.90 -46.12 -2.66
C VAL A 408 10.40 -47.14 -1.63
N LYS A 409 11.28 -47.58 -0.74
CA LYS A 409 10.90 -48.37 0.46
C LYS A 409 10.56 -47.45 1.62
N SER A 410 9.30 -47.49 2.05
CA SER A 410 8.82 -46.81 3.25
C SER A 410 9.21 -47.54 4.54
N VAL A 411 9.49 -46.77 5.60
CA VAL A 411 9.74 -47.29 6.95
C VAL A 411 8.51 -46.98 7.82
N PRO A 412 7.97 -47.95 8.59
CA PRO A 412 6.77 -47.73 9.40
C PRO A 412 7.07 -46.96 10.69
N SER A 413 6.16 -46.04 11.03
CA SER A 413 6.10 -45.35 12.33
C SER A 413 5.34 -46.20 13.36
N SER A 414 5.77 -46.21 14.63
CA SER A 414 5.15 -47.01 15.68
C SER A 414 4.73 -46.19 16.92
N GLY A 415 3.43 -46.29 17.24
CA GLY A 415 2.94 -46.57 18.60
C GLY A 415 3.06 -45.48 19.69
N LEU A 416 1.93 -44.82 19.99
CA LEU A 416 1.73 -44.04 21.22
C LEU A 416 1.82 -44.86 22.52
N ARG A 417 2.11 -44.18 23.63
CA ARG A 417 1.49 -44.50 24.94
C ARG A 417 1.18 -43.23 25.74
N LYS A 418 0.06 -43.26 26.47
CA LYS A 418 -0.59 -42.13 27.17
C LYS A 418 -0.69 -42.44 28.68
N LYS A 419 -0.77 -41.42 29.54
CA LYS A 419 -1.28 -41.51 30.92
C LYS A 419 -1.87 -40.16 31.36
N ASP A 420 -2.94 -40.20 32.14
CA ASP A 420 -3.91 -39.09 32.38
C ASP A 420 -3.97 -38.60 33.85
N ASN A 421 -4.91 -37.65 34.10
CA ASN A 421 -5.48 -37.12 35.37
C ASN A 421 -4.81 -35.81 35.91
N GLU A 422 -5.50 -34.64 35.89
CA GLU A 422 -6.56 -34.08 36.81
C GLU A 422 -5.93 -33.41 38.07
N ASP A 423 -6.32 -32.23 38.59
CA ASP A 423 -7.64 -31.56 38.70
C ASP A 423 -7.64 -29.99 38.85
N GLU A 424 -8.87 -29.45 38.76
CA GLU A 424 -9.52 -28.16 39.18
C GLU A 424 -8.93 -27.23 40.30
N LYS A 425 -9.36 -25.98 40.59
CA LYS A 425 -10.31 -24.95 40.06
C LYS A 425 -9.98 -23.54 40.61
N ALA A 426 -10.67 -22.50 40.13
CA ALA A 426 -10.51 -21.08 40.52
C ALA A 426 -11.28 -20.65 41.79
N HIS A 427 -10.98 -19.45 42.34
CA HIS A 427 -11.99 -18.49 42.82
C HIS A 427 -11.48 -17.04 42.85
N ALA A 428 -12.40 -16.07 42.83
CA ALA A 428 -12.17 -14.63 42.64
C ALA A 428 -12.15 -13.82 43.95
N LEU A 429 -11.90 -12.50 43.87
CA LEU A 429 -12.60 -11.42 44.60
C LEU A 429 -12.09 -10.01 44.17
N GLY A 430 -12.90 -8.96 44.33
CA GLY A 430 -12.55 -7.55 44.01
C GLY A 430 -11.81 -6.82 45.17
N VAL A 431 -11.57 -5.51 45.18
CA VAL A 431 -12.18 -4.38 44.45
C VAL A 431 -11.21 -3.18 44.28
N LYS A 432 -11.19 -2.58 43.08
CA LYS A 432 -10.92 -1.16 42.70
C LYS A 432 -9.76 -0.34 43.33
N ILE A 433 -8.60 -0.42 42.66
CA ILE A 433 -7.79 0.73 42.20
C ILE A 433 -7.47 0.41 40.73
N GLU A 434 -7.38 1.37 39.79
CA GLU A 434 -7.38 1.07 38.31
C GLU A 434 -6.19 0.23 37.78
N ALA A 435 -5.24 -0.07 38.67
CA ALA A 435 -4.39 -1.26 38.73
C ALA A 435 -2.98 -1.18 38.15
N LYS A 436 -2.05 -1.68 38.97
CA LYS A 436 -0.70 -2.09 38.61
C LYS A 436 -0.70 -3.62 38.50
N TYR A 437 -0.22 -4.16 37.39
CA TYR A 437 -0.15 -5.62 37.19
C TYR A 437 1.31 -6.07 37.07
N LEU A 438 1.67 -7.16 37.76
CA LEU A 438 2.86 -7.93 37.41
C LEU A 438 2.45 -8.97 36.36
N VAL A 439 3.09 -8.93 35.18
CA VAL A 439 2.87 -9.89 34.08
C VAL A 439 4.23 -10.29 33.53
N GLY A 440 4.66 -11.53 33.81
CA GLY A 440 6.02 -11.98 33.53
C GLY A 440 7.04 -11.09 34.25
N GLU A 441 8.02 -10.59 33.51
CA GLU A 441 9.07 -9.70 34.00
C GLU A 441 8.68 -8.20 34.02
N TYR A 442 7.38 -7.87 33.87
CA TYR A 442 6.93 -6.49 33.70
C TYR A 442 5.98 -5.99 34.79
N ASP A 443 6.33 -4.84 35.36
CA ASP A 443 5.45 -3.96 36.12
C ASP A 443 4.64 -3.10 35.12
N ILE A 444 3.37 -3.43 34.93
CA ILE A 444 2.47 -2.75 34.01
C ILE A 444 1.64 -1.70 34.75
N LEU A 445 1.57 -0.52 34.17
CA LEU A 445 0.82 0.64 34.64
C LEU A 445 -0.09 1.15 33.53
N ILE A 446 -1.37 1.30 33.83
CA ILE A 446 -2.39 1.76 32.88
C ILE A 446 -2.87 3.12 33.36
N LEU A 447 -2.66 4.16 32.54
CA LEU A 447 -3.00 5.53 32.90
C LEU A 447 -4.38 5.92 32.34
N SER A 448 -5.20 6.52 33.20
CA SER A 448 -6.57 6.94 32.84
C SER A 448 -6.56 8.12 31.86
N ALA A 449 -7.65 8.28 31.09
CA ALA A 449 -7.79 9.33 30.07
C ALA A 449 -7.59 10.75 30.62
N ASN A 450 -8.05 10.98 31.85
CA ASN A 450 -8.05 12.28 32.51
C ASN A 450 -6.70 12.60 33.19
N GLN A 451 -5.80 11.62 33.28
CA GLN A 451 -4.42 11.77 33.75
C GLN A 451 -3.42 11.82 32.59
N SER A 452 -3.88 12.18 31.39
CA SER A 452 -3.04 12.27 30.20
C SER A 452 -2.02 13.42 30.28
N SER A 453 -2.38 14.57 30.86
CA SER A 453 -1.42 15.58 31.34
C SER A 453 -0.51 15.06 32.47
N GLY A 454 -1.07 14.16 33.29
CA GLY A 454 -0.37 13.45 34.36
C GLY A 454 0.63 12.39 33.91
N LEU A 455 0.68 11.95 32.64
CA LEU A 455 1.75 11.06 32.15
C LEU A 455 3.10 11.78 32.25
N LYS A 456 3.17 13.05 31.85
CA LYS A 456 4.37 13.87 31.96
C LYS A 456 4.77 14.08 33.42
N THR A 457 3.80 14.42 34.27
CA THR A 457 3.99 14.56 35.72
C THR A 457 4.50 13.27 36.34
N TRP A 458 3.85 12.14 36.07
CA TRP A 458 4.22 10.81 36.57
C TRP A 458 5.61 10.39 36.11
N LEU A 459 5.97 10.62 34.85
CA LEU A 459 7.32 10.36 34.33
C LEU A 459 8.36 11.16 35.12
N ASN A 460 8.17 12.47 35.25
CA ASN A 460 9.07 13.36 35.99
C ASN A 460 9.16 12.98 37.48
N GLU A 461 8.03 12.73 38.15
CA GLU A 461 7.94 12.31 39.56
C GLU A 461 8.62 10.96 39.81
N ASN A 462 8.57 10.04 38.85
CA ASN A 462 9.26 8.76 38.92
C ASN A 462 10.74 8.85 38.46
N GLY A 463 11.23 10.06 38.16
CA GLY A 463 12.63 10.32 37.78
C GLY A 463 13.00 9.92 36.35
N TYR A 464 12.02 9.75 35.46
CA TYR A 464 12.24 9.50 34.04
C TYR A 464 12.45 10.82 33.29
N LYS A 465 13.53 10.91 32.49
CA LYS A 465 13.79 12.04 31.59
C LYS A 465 12.99 11.87 30.30
N ILE A 466 12.30 12.93 29.89
CA ILE A 466 11.55 13.00 28.63
C ILE A 466 12.42 13.69 27.57
N PRO A 467 12.88 12.98 26.52
CA PRO A 467 13.51 13.55 25.34
C PRO A 467 12.86 14.84 24.80
N ALA A 468 13.70 15.80 24.40
CA ALA A 468 13.27 17.07 23.83
C ALA A 468 12.43 16.84 22.56
N GLY A 469 11.24 17.45 22.50
CA GLY A 469 10.29 17.27 21.40
C GLY A 469 9.28 16.13 21.60
N ALA A 470 9.42 15.27 22.60
CA ALA A 470 8.42 14.21 22.85
C ALA A 470 7.04 14.75 23.25
N ASP A 471 6.98 15.92 23.90
CA ASP A 471 5.72 16.61 24.20
C ASP A 471 4.89 16.89 22.93
N GLU A 472 5.55 17.36 21.85
CA GLU A 472 4.95 17.65 20.54
C GLU A 472 4.32 16.40 19.91
N VAL A 473 4.90 15.23 20.19
CA VAL A 473 4.43 13.95 19.66
C VAL A 473 3.36 13.33 20.56
N LEU A 474 3.43 13.51 21.89
CA LEU A 474 2.47 12.98 22.86
C LEU A 474 1.13 13.73 22.87
N GLU A 475 1.15 15.07 22.84
CA GLU A 475 -0.03 15.92 23.02
C GLU A 475 -1.18 15.62 22.02
N PRO A 476 -0.92 15.35 20.72
CA PRO A 476 -2.01 15.05 19.79
C PRO A 476 -2.67 13.68 20.02
N TYR A 477 -1.97 12.69 20.60
CA TYR A 477 -2.58 11.43 21.02
C TYR A 477 -3.53 11.62 22.20
N ILE A 478 -3.13 12.49 23.15
CA ILE A 478 -3.96 12.91 24.28
C ILE A 478 -5.25 13.54 23.76
N LYS A 479 -5.15 14.55 22.89
CA LYS A 479 -6.30 15.23 22.25
C LYS A 479 -7.12 14.30 21.32
N SER A 480 -6.54 13.19 20.88
CA SER A 480 -7.20 12.11 20.12
C SER A 480 -7.88 11.05 21.01
N ASN A 481 -7.87 11.25 22.33
CA ASN A 481 -8.46 10.38 23.35
C ASN A 481 -7.90 8.94 23.36
N LEU A 482 -6.63 8.74 22.96
CA LEU A 482 -5.94 7.47 23.20
C LEU A 482 -5.63 7.31 24.71
N LYS A 483 -5.24 6.10 25.10
CA LYS A 483 -4.77 5.76 26.45
C LYS A 483 -3.30 5.36 26.36
N PHE A 484 -2.57 5.48 27.46
CA PHE A 484 -1.16 5.10 27.50
C PHE A 484 -0.98 3.84 28.35
N PHE A 485 -0.46 2.81 27.69
CA PHE A 485 0.00 1.58 28.29
C PHE A 485 1.49 1.76 28.61
N VAL A 486 1.84 1.77 29.90
CA VAL A 486 3.21 1.97 30.37
C VAL A 486 3.73 0.65 30.93
N VAL A 487 4.86 0.19 30.41
CA VAL A 487 5.52 -1.04 30.82
C VAL A 487 6.87 -0.70 31.44
N LYS A 488 7.09 -1.13 32.68
CA LYS A 488 8.38 -1.05 33.37
C LYS A 488 8.95 -2.46 33.58
N VAL A 489 10.26 -2.63 33.49
CA VAL A 489 10.91 -3.93 33.79
C VAL A 489 10.99 -4.14 35.31
N ASN A 490 10.63 -5.33 35.77
CA ASN A 490 10.79 -5.77 37.15
C ASN A 490 12.09 -6.59 37.28
N GLU A 491 13.09 -6.03 37.98
CA GLU A 491 14.40 -6.67 38.15
C GLU A 491 14.34 -8.05 38.84
N GLN A 492 13.45 -8.22 39.82
CA GLN A 492 13.40 -9.45 40.61
C GLN A 492 12.90 -10.61 39.77
N GLU A 493 11.90 -10.38 38.93
CA GLU A 493 11.41 -11.37 37.98
C GLU A 493 12.38 -11.56 36.80
N LYS A 494 12.96 -10.49 36.25
CA LYS A 494 13.91 -10.60 35.12
C LYS A 494 15.16 -11.41 35.47
N LYS A 495 15.64 -11.36 36.73
CA LYS A 495 16.77 -12.16 37.22
C LYS A 495 16.48 -13.67 37.31
N LYS A 496 15.20 -14.07 37.38
CA LYS A 496 14.80 -15.49 37.36
C LYS A 496 14.78 -16.07 35.94
N LEU A 497 14.80 -15.23 34.91
CA LEU A 497 14.73 -15.63 33.50
C LEU A 497 16.12 -15.70 32.88
N PRO A 498 16.43 -16.78 32.12
CA PRO A 498 17.70 -16.90 31.41
C PRO A 498 17.85 -15.84 30.31
N GLY A 499 19.09 -15.56 29.93
CA GLY A 499 19.43 -14.66 28.82
C GLY A 499 19.27 -13.16 29.14
N ASN A 500 19.89 -12.34 28.28
CA ASN A 500 19.95 -10.88 28.43
C ASN A 500 18.92 -10.15 27.54
N PHE A 501 17.73 -10.73 27.38
CA PHE A 501 16.66 -10.20 26.52
C PHE A 501 15.34 -10.03 27.29
N LEU A 502 14.40 -9.30 26.69
CA LEU A 502 13.06 -9.02 27.18
C LEU A 502 12.05 -9.79 26.31
N ARG A 503 11.13 -10.55 26.92
CA ARG A 503 10.15 -11.34 26.15
C ARG A 503 9.08 -10.45 25.52
N PRO A 504 8.58 -10.77 24.30
CA PRO A 504 7.58 -9.94 23.63
C PRO A 504 6.30 -9.76 24.46
N ILE A 505 5.73 -8.57 24.40
CA ILE A 505 4.47 -8.22 25.09
C ILE A 505 3.34 -8.22 24.08
N GLN A 506 2.29 -8.98 24.38
CA GLN A 506 1.09 -9.09 23.59
C GLN A 506 -0.09 -8.41 24.29
N ILE A 507 -0.77 -7.51 23.59
CA ILE A 507 -1.98 -6.80 24.04
C ILE A 507 -3.14 -7.13 23.10
N SER A 508 -4.34 -7.34 23.64
CA SER A 508 -5.57 -7.58 22.88
C SER A 508 -6.62 -6.51 23.17
N PHE A 509 -7.37 -6.05 22.17
CA PHE A 509 -8.41 -5.03 22.37
C PHE A 509 -9.43 -4.97 21.22
N ASN A 510 -10.63 -4.51 21.55
CA ASN A 510 -11.68 -4.23 20.58
C ASN A 510 -11.64 -2.74 20.19
N SER A 511 -11.39 -2.44 18.91
CA SER A 511 -11.46 -1.09 18.35
C SER A 511 -11.63 -1.10 16.82
N PRO A 512 -12.44 -0.17 16.26
CA PRO A 512 -12.45 0.09 14.82
C PRO A 512 -11.18 0.78 14.32
N LYS A 513 -10.32 1.31 15.21
CA LYS A 513 -9.02 1.83 14.81
C LYS A 513 -8.08 0.66 14.50
N PHE A 514 -7.62 0.57 13.25
CA PHE A 514 -6.60 -0.40 12.84
C PHE A 514 -5.33 0.35 12.42
N MET A 515 -4.39 0.49 13.36
CA MET A 515 -3.21 1.34 13.21
C MET A 515 -2.04 0.88 14.10
N LEU A 516 -0.81 1.26 13.74
CA LEU A 516 0.37 1.16 14.60
C LEU A 516 0.91 2.57 14.92
N PRO A 517 1.05 2.95 16.21
CA PRO A 517 1.38 4.32 16.63
C PRO A 517 2.88 4.64 16.53
N ILE A 518 3.41 4.55 15.30
CA ILE A 518 4.86 4.63 15.07
C ILE A 518 5.48 5.98 15.41
N ARG A 519 4.75 7.11 15.45
CA ARG A 519 5.42 8.41 15.64
C ARG A 519 6.14 8.56 16.97
N LEU A 520 5.68 7.91 18.04
CA LEU A 520 6.22 8.15 19.38
C LEU A 520 7.65 7.71 19.56
N GLY A 521 8.08 6.62 18.92
CA GLY A 521 9.49 6.26 18.99
C GLY A 521 10.34 7.13 18.08
N MET A 522 9.80 7.75 17.02
CA MET A 522 10.53 8.72 16.16
C MET A 522 11.02 9.97 16.92
N ALA A 523 10.75 10.08 18.22
CA ALA A 523 11.39 11.06 19.11
C ALA A 523 12.83 10.68 19.55
N ASN A 524 13.24 9.40 19.47
CA ASN A 524 14.44 8.88 20.16
C ASN A 524 15.62 8.54 19.21
N ALA A 525 16.00 9.49 18.33
CA ALA A 525 16.27 9.24 16.90
C ALA A 525 17.59 9.82 16.25
N ASP A 526 18.52 9.02 15.64
CA ASP A 526 19.76 9.44 14.87
C ASP A 526 20.15 8.82 13.43
N GLY A 527 19.25 8.63 12.42
CA GLY A 527 19.38 7.99 11.06
C GLY A 527 18.01 7.59 10.34
N ASP A 528 17.81 6.38 9.77
CA ASP A 528 16.53 5.79 9.20
C ASP A 528 16.10 4.46 9.91
N GLN A 529 14.82 4.04 9.92
CA GLN A 529 14.35 2.91 10.76
C GLN A 529 13.60 1.78 10.07
N ASP A 530 13.94 0.53 10.40
CA ASP A 530 13.26 -0.67 9.91
C ASP A 530 12.30 -1.30 10.95
N MET A 531 11.07 -1.57 10.51
CA MET A 531 10.11 -2.43 11.20
C MET A 531 9.61 -3.55 10.28
N ILE A 532 9.53 -4.76 10.82
CA ILE A 532 8.83 -5.90 10.21
C ILE A 532 7.48 -6.10 10.91
N VAL A 533 6.40 -6.14 10.13
CA VAL A 533 5.03 -6.39 10.59
C VAL A 533 4.57 -7.75 10.07
N TYR A 534 4.31 -8.68 10.98
CA TYR A 534 3.72 -9.99 10.72
C TYR A 534 2.22 -9.93 11.00
N ALA A 535 1.39 -9.92 9.97
CA ALA A 535 -0.02 -9.60 10.12
C ALA A 535 -0.93 -10.78 9.76
N PHE A 536 -1.93 -11.06 10.60
CA PHE A 536 -2.82 -12.23 10.47
C PHE A 536 -4.29 -11.83 10.43
N THR A 537 -5.04 -12.38 9.48
CA THR A 537 -6.51 -12.20 9.35
C THR A 537 -7.20 -13.51 8.98
N LYS A 538 -8.53 -13.54 9.01
CA LYS A 538 -9.32 -14.65 8.46
C LYS A 538 -9.48 -14.61 6.94
N SER A 539 -9.44 -13.42 6.32
CA SER A 539 -9.99 -13.22 4.97
C SER A 539 -8.95 -12.94 3.89
N GLY A 540 -7.82 -12.30 4.20
CA GLY A 540 -6.89 -11.83 3.18
C GLY A 540 -5.85 -10.82 3.66
N ARG A 541 -5.11 -10.29 2.67
CA ARG A 541 -3.96 -9.41 2.83
C ARG A 541 -4.30 -8.10 3.56
N ILE A 542 -3.37 -7.65 4.39
CA ILE A 542 -3.42 -6.31 5.00
C ILE A 542 -2.64 -5.32 4.13
N GLU A 543 -3.24 -4.15 3.86
CA GLU A 543 -2.62 -3.03 3.16
C GLU A 543 -2.60 -1.76 4.03
N CYS A 544 -1.57 -0.92 3.86
CA CYS A 544 -1.58 0.44 4.37
C CYS A 544 -2.59 1.31 3.59
N THR A 545 -3.40 2.12 4.30
CA THR A 545 -4.41 2.99 3.68
C THR A 545 -3.90 4.40 3.39
N ASN A 546 -2.92 4.87 4.17
CA ASN A 546 -2.32 6.20 4.03
C ASN A 546 -0.92 6.16 3.37
N TYR A 547 -0.21 5.04 3.45
CA TYR A 547 1.06 4.81 2.75
C TYR A 547 0.89 3.80 1.62
N ARG A 548 1.67 3.95 0.55
CA ARG A 548 1.61 3.01 -0.59
C ARG A 548 2.19 1.67 -0.17
N THR A 549 1.42 0.59 -0.35
CA THR A 549 1.97 -0.78 -0.27
C THR A 549 2.59 -1.10 -1.63
N VAL A 550 3.85 -1.52 -1.65
CA VAL A 550 4.63 -1.85 -2.86
C VAL A 550 5.13 -3.28 -2.75
N GLU A 551 4.88 -4.08 -3.78
CA GLU A 551 5.45 -5.43 -3.87
C GLU A 551 6.92 -5.36 -4.27
N LEU A 552 7.77 -6.14 -3.60
CA LEU A 552 9.16 -6.31 -4.02
C LEU A 552 9.22 -7.07 -5.35
N PRO A 553 10.20 -6.77 -6.23
CA PRO A 553 10.47 -7.59 -7.41
C PRO A 553 10.70 -9.05 -7.01
N THR A 554 9.99 -9.98 -7.64
CA THR A 554 10.09 -11.41 -7.34
C THR A 554 10.17 -12.25 -8.62
N GLY A 555 10.63 -13.50 -8.50
CA GLY A 555 10.84 -14.42 -9.61
C GLY A 555 11.90 -13.95 -10.60
N LYS A 556 12.95 -13.27 -10.12
CA LYS A 556 14.02 -12.71 -10.95
C LYS A 556 15.27 -13.58 -10.89
N ASN A 557 15.81 -13.93 -12.05
CA ASN A 557 17.10 -14.59 -12.17
C ASN A 557 18.21 -13.59 -11.83
N ILE A 558 19.11 -13.96 -10.93
CA ILE A 558 20.24 -13.15 -10.48
C ILE A 558 21.52 -13.99 -10.49
N PRO A 559 22.71 -13.36 -10.44
CA PRO A 559 23.98 -14.08 -10.53
C PRO A 559 24.20 -15.06 -9.37
N LEU A 560 24.77 -16.22 -9.68
CA LEU A 560 25.01 -17.30 -8.72
C LEU A 560 25.83 -16.85 -7.49
N PHE A 561 26.86 -16.02 -7.69
CA PHE A 561 27.72 -15.49 -6.61
C PHE A 561 26.96 -14.74 -5.51
N VAL A 562 25.73 -14.30 -5.77
CA VAL A 562 24.87 -13.66 -4.75
C VAL A 562 24.53 -14.63 -3.61
N GLN A 563 24.57 -15.95 -3.83
CA GLN A 563 24.36 -16.97 -2.79
C GLN A 563 25.23 -16.71 -1.54
N ASN A 564 26.51 -16.38 -1.75
CA ASN A 564 27.48 -16.13 -0.70
C ASN A 564 27.22 -14.86 0.12
N ASN A 565 26.42 -13.91 -0.41
CA ASN A 565 26.11 -12.66 0.29
C ASN A 565 24.69 -12.14 -0.01
N PHE A 566 23.70 -13.03 0.10
CA PHE A 566 22.30 -12.73 -0.20
C PHE A 566 21.74 -11.60 0.68
N SER A 567 22.21 -11.49 1.93
CA SER A 567 21.85 -10.39 2.84
C SER A 567 22.24 -9.01 2.30
N ASN A 568 23.44 -8.87 1.70
CA ASN A 568 23.86 -7.61 1.08
C ASN A 568 23.12 -7.34 -0.23
N PHE A 569 22.83 -8.38 -1.03
CA PHE A 569 21.92 -8.25 -2.19
C PHE A 569 20.56 -7.71 -1.78
N TYR A 570 19.96 -8.32 -0.76
CA TYR A 570 18.65 -7.90 -0.27
C TYR A 570 18.67 -6.48 0.30
N ALA A 571 19.68 -6.12 1.09
CA ALA A 571 19.83 -4.78 1.66
C ALA A 571 19.97 -3.69 0.56
N ASN A 572 20.77 -3.93 -0.48
CA ASN A 572 20.90 -2.99 -1.60
C ASN A 572 19.61 -2.91 -2.43
N LEU A 573 18.95 -4.04 -2.69
CA LEU A 573 17.67 -4.09 -3.41
C LEU A 573 16.59 -3.29 -2.66
N PHE A 574 16.43 -3.55 -1.37
CA PHE A 574 15.49 -2.83 -0.53
C PHE A 574 15.79 -1.32 -0.52
N GLN A 575 17.05 -0.92 -0.32
CA GLN A 575 17.44 0.50 -0.33
C GLN A 575 17.22 1.17 -1.69
N HIS A 576 17.47 0.47 -2.79
CA HIS A 576 17.25 0.96 -4.14
C HIS A 576 15.75 1.16 -4.42
N GLN A 577 14.93 0.16 -4.12
CA GLN A 577 13.48 0.21 -4.21
C GLN A 577 12.92 1.37 -3.36
N TRP A 578 13.31 1.45 -2.08
CA TRP A 578 12.85 2.48 -1.14
C TRP A 578 13.13 3.90 -1.66
N SER A 579 14.34 4.11 -2.18
CA SER A 579 14.76 5.39 -2.77
C SER A 579 14.00 5.71 -4.07
N ARG A 580 13.80 4.71 -4.94
CA ARG A 580 13.14 4.87 -6.25
C ARG A 580 11.64 5.17 -6.12
N GLU A 581 11.00 4.60 -5.09
CA GLU A 581 9.56 4.70 -4.82
C GLU A 581 9.16 5.89 -3.94
N GLY A 582 10.11 6.76 -3.57
CA GLY A 582 9.85 8.01 -2.85
C GLY A 582 9.81 7.88 -1.32
N LYS A 583 10.41 6.82 -0.75
CA LYS A 583 10.61 6.56 0.68
C LYS A 583 9.36 6.39 1.56
N ALA A 584 8.23 7.03 1.26
CA ALA A 584 6.98 6.93 2.01
C ALA A 584 6.14 5.69 1.62
N ILE A 585 6.72 4.49 1.76
CA ILE A 585 6.10 3.22 1.33
C ILE A 585 6.22 2.09 2.36
N ALA A 586 5.29 1.15 2.32
CA ALA A 586 5.39 -0.15 2.99
C ALA A 586 5.69 -1.23 1.95
N MET A 587 6.73 -2.05 2.14
CA MET A 587 7.08 -3.11 1.20
C MET A 587 6.44 -4.43 1.60
N LEU A 588 5.86 -5.15 0.64
CA LEU A 588 5.37 -6.51 0.84
C LEU A 588 6.49 -7.51 0.58
N GLU A 589 6.81 -8.34 1.59
CA GLU A 589 7.78 -9.45 1.49
C GLU A 589 7.08 -10.80 1.33
N TYR A 590 5.90 -10.98 1.93
CA TYR A 590 5.13 -12.23 1.90
C TYR A 590 3.62 -11.97 2.04
N ALA A 591 2.79 -12.72 1.34
CA ALA A 591 1.35 -12.83 1.58
C ALA A 591 0.86 -14.21 1.14
N TRP A 592 0.38 -15.05 2.06
CA TRP A 592 -0.13 -16.40 1.76
C TRP A 592 -1.02 -16.89 2.90
N ASP A 593 -1.98 -17.74 2.59
CA ASP A 593 -2.70 -18.57 3.56
C ASP A 593 -1.74 -19.57 4.28
N VAL A 594 -1.83 -19.63 5.60
CA VAL A 594 -1.04 -20.52 6.50
C VAL A 594 -1.94 -21.35 7.43
N SER A 595 -3.18 -21.59 7.02
CA SER A 595 -4.18 -22.30 7.83
C SER A 595 -3.68 -23.70 8.24
N PRO A 596 -3.70 -24.09 9.54
CA PRO A 596 -3.10 -25.35 10.01
C PRO A 596 -3.59 -26.65 9.37
N ARG A 597 -4.73 -26.61 8.65
CA ARG A 597 -5.31 -27.76 7.93
C ARG A 597 -4.73 -27.95 6.54
N ASN A 598 -4.30 -26.86 5.93
CA ASN A 598 -3.61 -26.85 4.66
C ASN A 598 -2.15 -26.57 4.96
N PHE A 599 -1.32 -27.62 5.05
CA PHE A 599 0.14 -27.48 4.94
C PHE A 599 0.47 -27.02 3.51
N MET A 600 0.15 -25.76 3.20
CA MET A 600 0.34 -25.17 1.89
C MET A 600 1.83 -25.13 1.62
N LYS A 601 2.25 -25.82 0.57
CA LYS A 601 3.61 -25.76 0.08
C LYS A 601 3.89 -24.34 -0.41
N CYS A 602 4.60 -23.57 0.41
CA CYS A 602 5.61 -22.65 -0.12
C CYS A 602 6.46 -23.37 -1.16
N ASP A 603 6.83 -22.65 -2.22
CA ASP A 603 7.52 -23.22 -3.37
C ASP A 603 8.84 -22.48 -3.62
N PRO A 604 10.01 -23.06 -3.26
CA PRO A 604 10.20 -24.20 -2.36
C PRO A 604 10.03 -23.82 -0.87
N CYS A 605 9.58 -24.76 -0.03
CA CYS A 605 9.62 -24.61 1.43
C CYS A 605 11.01 -24.94 1.97
N VAL A 606 11.63 -23.98 2.66
CA VAL A 606 12.92 -24.15 3.36
C VAL A 606 12.78 -24.15 4.89
N ALA A 607 11.59 -23.87 5.42
CA ALA A 607 11.26 -23.85 6.84
C ALA A 607 9.86 -24.43 7.06
N THR A 608 9.63 -25.02 8.24
CA THR A 608 8.33 -25.56 8.65
C THR A 608 7.30 -24.43 8.74
N ALA A 609 6.08 -24.67 8.25
CA ALA A 609 4.97 -23.73 8.42
C ALA A 609 4.61 -23.56 9.92
N PRO A 610 4.16 -22.37 10.35
CA PRO A 610 3.76 -22.15 11.74
C PRO A 610 2.63 -23.12 12.13
N SER A 611 2.82 -23.84 13.23
CA SER A 611 1.83 -24.77 13.77
C SER A 611 0.61 -24.03 14.34
N ALA A 612 -0.46 -24.76 14.63
CA ALA A 612 -1.62 -24.19 15.32
C ALA A 612 -1.24 -23.51 16.65
N GLN A 613 -0.23 -24.04 17.36
CA GLN A 613 0.27 -23.46 18.61
C GLN A 613 1.07 -22.17 18.36
N ASP A 614 1.85 -22.10 17.28
CA ASP A 614 2.58 -20.89 16.88
C ASP A 614 1.61 -19.75 16.52
N LEU A 615 0.51 -20.06 15.83
CA LEU A 615 -0.55 -19.11 15.51
C LEU A 615 -1.29 -18.66 16.78
N LEU A 616 -1.59 -19.55 17.72
CA LEU A 616 -2.17 -19.20 19.02
C LEU A 616 -1.24 -18.28 19.83
N GLN A 617 0.08 -18.57 19.87
CA GLN A 617 1.07 -17.70 20.50
C GLN A 617 1.20 -16.35 19.80
N SER A 618 1.11 -16.31 18.47
CA SER A 618 1.05 -15.08 17.65
C SER A 618 -0.15 -14.18 17.98
N GLY A 619 -1.17 -14.74 18.64
CA GLY A 619 -2.40 -14.04 19.04
C GLY A 619 -3.63 -14.39 18.19
N VAL A 620 -3.55 -15.40 17.30
CA VAL A 620 -4.64 -15.83 16.43
C VAL A 620 -5.69 -16.62 17.23
N TRP A 621 -6.56 -15.90 17.94
CA TRP A 621 -7.46 -16.46 18.96
C TRP A 621 -8.61 -17.35 18.43
N TRP A 622 -8.75 -17.51 17.12
CA TRP A 622 -9.86 -18.23 16.48
C TRP A 622 -9.51 -19.66 16.03
N ILE A 623 -8.31 -20.13 16.38
CA ILE A 623 -7.80 -21.47 16.09
C ILE A 623 -8.02 -22.39 17.30
N GLY A 624 -8.44 -23.64 17.06
CA GLY A 624 -8.55 -24.67 18.10
C GLY A 624 -9.76 -24.54 19.04
N GLY A 625 -10.91 -24.11 18.53
CA GLY A 625 -12.18 -24.11 19.27
C GLY A 625 -13.11 -25.27 18.85
N GLU A 626 -13.97 -25.74 19.75
CA GLU A 626 -14.77 -26.97 19.58
C GLU A 626 -15.65 -27.05 18.31
N ASN A 627 -16.08 -25.92 17.75
CA ASN A 627 -16.82 -25.86 16.47
C ASN A 627 -15.87 -25.87 15.26
N ASP A 628 -15.00 -26.88 15.23
CA ASP A 628 -13.79 -26.94 14.43
C ASP A 628 -14.05 -27.43 12.99
N GLU A 629 -15.03 -26.85 12.28
CA GLU A 629 -15.30 -27.16 10.86
C GLU A 629 -15.10 -25.96 9.92
N TYR A 630 -15.21 -24.73 10.42
CA TYR A 630 -15.16 -23.51 9.57
C TYR A 630 -14.21 -22.40 10.04
N SER A 631 -13.63 -22.43 11.25
CA SER A 631 -12.85 -21.28 11.78
C SER A 631 -11.34 -21.34 11.60
N SER A 632 -10.78 -22.33 10.90
CA SER A 632 -9.31 -22.51 10.83
C SER A 632 -8.57 -21.60 9.86
N GLN A 633 -9.26 -20.70 9.14
CA GLN A 633 -8.63 -19.88 8.09
C GLN A 633 -7.70 -18.81 8.68
N VAL A 634 -6.46 -18.77 8.19
CA VAL A 634 -5.44 -17.77 8.58
C VAL A 634 -4.67 -17.31 7.36
N TYR A 635 -4.85 -16.05 6.99
CA TYR A 635 -4.06 -15.37 5.99
C TYR A 635 -2.92 -14.60 6.64
N PHE A 636 -1.68 -14.85 6.22
CA PHE A 636 -0.47 -14.22 6.74
C PHE A 636 0.08 -13.21 5.74
N THR A 637 0.36 -11.99 6.18
CA THR A 637 1.01 -10.91 5.42
C THR A 637 2.25 -10.44 6.15
N ARG A 638 3.37 -10.24 5.45
CA ARG A 638 4.59 -9.62 5.98
C ARG A 638 4.89 -8.32 5.27
N LEU A 639 4.90 -7.23 6.03
CA LEU A 639 5.31 -5.92 5.57
C LEU A 639 6.65 -5.54 6.18
N HIS A 640 7.56 -4.98 5.39
CA HIS A 640 8.79 -4.35 5.86
C HIS A 640 8.72 -2.86 5.53
N ILE A 641 8.89 -2.03 6.56
CA ILE A 641 8.63 -0.60 6.49
C ILE A 641 9.87 0.12 6.98
N ARG A 642 10.51 0.87 6.08
CA ARG A 642 11.58 1.82 6.43
C ARG A 642 11.00 3.22 6.60
N TYR A 643 10.96 3.70 7.83
CA TYR A 643 10.30 4.95 8.22
C TYR A 643 11.25 5.94 8.90
N ASN A 644 10.84 7.22 8.88
CA ASN A 644 11.50 8.34 9.57
C ASN A 644 10.51 9.51 9.71
N ARG A 645 10.84 10.52 10.52
CA ARG A 645 9.95 11.66 10.81
C ARG A 645 9.57 12.49 9.57
N GLN A 646 10.42 12.54 8.55
CA GLN A 646 10.20 13.33 7.33
C GLN A 646 9.20 12.67 6.36
N ASN A 647 9.35 11.36 6.13
CA ASN A 647 8.57 10.61 5.15
C ASN A 647 7.31 9.96 5.75
N PHE A 648 7.29 9.74 7.08
CA PHE A 648 6.15 9.16 7.80
C PHE A 648 5.58 10.14 8.83
N PRO A 649 5.04 11.31 8.41
CA PRO A 649 4.43 12.27 9.34
C PRO A 649 3.17 11.72 10.03
N GLN A 650 2.63 10.57 9.61
CA GLN A 650 1.46 9.92 10.20
C GLN A 650 1.81 8.53 10.72
N ASP A 651 1.01 8.08 11.68
CA ASP A 651 0.98 6.65 12.05
C ASP A 651 0.49 5.79 10.88
N LEU A 652 0.93 4.53 10.86
CA LEU A 652 0.48 3.56 9.87
C LEU A 652 -0.98 3.21 10.13
N GLN A 653 -1.83 3.41 9.12
CA GLN A 653 -3.23 2.98 9.15
C GLN A 653 -3.43 1.83 8.18
N PHE A 654 -4.17 0.81 8.60
CA PHE A 654 -4.31 -0.44 7.87
C PHE A 654 -5.76 -0.74 7.49
N GLN A 655 -5.95 -1.49 6.41
CA GLN A 655 -7.21 -2.14 6.08
C GLN A 655 -6.98 -3.63 5.82
N VAL A 656 -7.94 -4.46 6.20
CA VAL A 656 -8.02 -5.85 5.73
C VAL A 656 -8.68 -5.83 4.36
N THR A 657 -8.05 -6.48 3.38
CA THR A 657 -8.57 -6.64 2.02
C THR A 657 -9.11 -8.07 1.83
N PRO A 658 -9.97 -8.32 0.84
CA PRO A 658 -10.32 -9.67 0.42
C PRO A 658 -9.27 -10.27 -0.54
N ASN A 659 -8.09 -9.66 -0.68
CA ASN A 659 -7.05 -10.19 -1.56
C ASN A 659 -6.39 -11.42 -0.92
N THR A 660 -6.47 -12.55 -1.61
CA THR A 660 -5.86 -13.83 -1.18
C THR A 660 -4.81 -14.32 -2.19
N GLU A 661 -4.20 -13.41 -2.95
CA GLU A 661 -3.18 -13.76 -3.93
C GLU A 661 -1.87 -14.14 -3.23
N ASN A 662 -1.42 -15.37 -3.47
CA ASN A 662 -0.17 -15.87 -2.94
C ASN A 662 1.01 -15.10 -3.54
N TYR A 663 1.79 -14.46 -2.67
CA TYR A 663 2.93 -13.63 -3.01
C TYR A 663 4.10 -13.94 -2.05
N GLN A 664 5.31 -13.99 -2.60
CA GLN A 664 6.54 -14.16 -1.84
C GLN A 664 7.68 -13.48 -2.60
N ALA A 665 8.51 -12.70 -1.91
CA ALA A 665 9.77 -12.19 -2.44
C ALA A 665 10.78 -13.34 -2.57
N ARG A 666 11.00 -13.81 -3.81
CA ARG A 666 11.96 -14.88 -4.12
C ARG A 666 12.83 -14.51 -5.33
N TYR A 667 14.12 -14.83 -5.26
CA TYR A 667 15.10 -14.59 -6.31
C TYR A 667 15.71 -15.93 -6.73
N ILE A 668 16.03 -16.06 -8.00
CA ILE A 668 16.41 -17.34 -8.60
C ILE A 668 17.89 -17.30 -8.95
N ILE A 669 18.63 -18.32 -8.52
CA ILE A 669 19.98 -18.63 -9.01
C ILE A 669 19.93 -19.98 -9.71
N THR A 670 20.87 -20.21 -10.62
CA THR A 670 20.98 -21.48 -11.32
C THR A 670 22.44 -21.88 -11.40
N HIS A 671 22.76 -22.95 -10.67
CA HIS A 671 24.04 -23.62 -10.73
C HIS A 671 24.23 -24.13 -12.18
N PRO A 672 25.34 -23.75 -12.84
CA PRO A 672 25.62 -24.22 -14.19
C PRO A 672 25.85 -25.73 -14.18
N ALA A 673 25.69 -26.35 -15.34
CA ALA A 673 26.03 -27.75 -15.51
C ALA A 673 27.54 -27.95 -15.31
N THR A 674 27.94 -29.15 -14.92
CA THR A 674 29.35 -29.52 -14.73
C THR A 674 29.73 -30.72 -15.60
N GLY A 675 31.03 -30.90 -15.84
CA GLY A 675 31.56 -31.96 -16.72
C GLY A 675 31.80 -31.49 -18.16
N ASP A 676 31.91 -32.44 -19.09
CA ASP A 676 32.28 -32.15 -20.49
C ASP A 676 31.13 -31.49 -21.28
N PHE A 677 31.49 -30.54 -22.15
CA PHE A 677 30.61 -29.81 -23.06
C PHE A 677 31.02 -29.94 -24.54
N SER A 678 31.90 -30.89 -24.87
CA SER A 678 32.42 -31.12 -26.22
C SER A 678 31.34 -31.42 -27.29
N CYS A 679 30.19 -31.96 -26.86
CA CYS A 679 29.06 -32.25 -27.75
C CYS A 679 28.37 -30.97 -28.24
N ASP A 680 27.68 -31.03 -29.37
CA ASP A 680 27.08 -29.82 -29.98
C ASP A 680 26.00 -29.18 -29.10
N ALA A 681 25.27 -29.97 -28.32
CA ALA A 681 24.34 -29.47 -27.31
C ALA A 681 25.06 -28.73 -26.16
N GLY A 682 26.25 -29.18 -25.74
CA GLY A 682 27.11 -28.50 -24.77
C GLY A 682 27.63 -27.16 -25.30
N LYS A 683 28.12 -27.12 -26.55
CA LYS A 683 28.53 -25.87 -27.22
C LYS A 683 27.37 -24.87 -27.34
N GLN A 684 26.14 -25.34 -27.57
CA GLN A 684 24.95 -24.49 -27.58
C GLN A 684 24.60 -24.00 -26.18
N TYR A 685 24.64 -24.88 -25.17
CA TYR A 685 24.41 -24.53 -23.77
C TYR A 685 25.36 -23.43 -23.29
N LEU A 686 26.66 -23.50 -23.57
CA LEU A 686 27.63 -22.46 -23.17
C LEU A 686 27.31 -21.08 -23.77
N LYS A 687 26.79 -21.02 -25.01
CA LYS A 687 26.31 -19.76 -25.62
C LYS A 687 25.08 -19.22 -24.90
N THR A 688 24.11 -20.08 -24.60
CA THR A 688 22.90 -19.70 -23.84
C THR A 688 23.24 -19.27 -22.42
N LEU A 689 24.17 -19.96 -21.74
CA LEU A 689 24.68 -19.63 -20.41
C LEU A 689 25.32 -18.23 -20.39
N LYS A 690 26.16 -17.90 -21.38
CA LYS A 690 26.71 -16.55 -21.52
C LYS A 690 25.61 -15.49 -21.64
N THR A 691 24.59 -15.70 -22.47
CA THR A 691 23.44 -14.80 -22.57
C THR A 691 22.68 -14.69 -21.25
N ARG A 692 22.44 -15.82 -20.57
CA ARG A 692 21.76 -15.87 -19.27
C ARG A 692 22.50 -15.04 -18.22
N ARG A 693 23.80 -15.25 -18.07
CA ARG A 693 24.67 -14.51 -17.14
C ARG A 693 24.71 -13.01 -17.43
N THR A 694 24.68 -12.60 -18.70
CA THR A 694 24.53 -11.17 -19.06
C THR A 694 23.19 -10.60 -18.56
N THR A 695 22.07 -11.32 -18.74
CA THR A 695 20.75 -10.89 -18.25
C THR A 695 20.69 -10.88 -16.72
N GLU A 696 21.26 -11.88 -16.05
CA GLU A 696 21.40 -11.93 -14.59
C GLU A 696 22.19 -10.71 -14.06
N MET A 697 23.30 -10.33 -14.71
CA MET A 697 24.08 -9.13 -14.34
C MET A 697 23.33 -7.81 -14.54
N GLN A 698 22.56 -7.70 -15.64
CA GLN A 698 21.67 -6.56 -15.87
C GLN A 698 20.57 -6.51 -14.80
N MET A 699 20.02 -7.66 -14.42
CA MET A 699 19.00 -7.78 -13.37
C MET A 699 19.54 -7.42 -11.99
N LEU A 700 20.74 -7.88 -11.63
CA LEU A 700 21.44 -7.49 -10.40
C LEU A 700 21.56 -5.96 -10.31
N THR A 701 22.04 -5.33 -11.39
CA THR A 701 22.22 -3.87 -11.46
C THR A 701 20.89 -3.12 -11.40
N TYR A 702 19.85 -3.62 -12.08
CA TYR A 702 18.50 -3.03 -12.05
C TYR A 702 17.84 -3.13 -10.67
N LEU A 703 17.99 -4.25 -9.97
CA LEU A 703 17.38 -4.48 -8.67
C LEU A 703 18.10 -3.73 -7.55
N THR A 704 19.43 -3.74 -7.53
CA THR A 704 20.25 -3.22 -6.42
C THR A 704 20.79 -1.81 -6.65
N GLY A 705 20.81 -1.33 -7.89
CA GLY A 705 21.55 -0.12 -8.28
C GLY A 705 23.07 -0.28 -8.23
N LYS A 706 23.60 -1.50 -8.05
CA LYS A 706 25.02 -1.83 -7.90
C LYS A 706 25.53 -2.67 -9.08
N GLY A 707 26.67 -2.31 -9.64
CA GLY A 707 27.31 -3.04 -10.74
C GLY A 707 28.25 -4.14 -10.22
N TYR A 708 28.81 -4.96 -11.09
CA TYR A 708 29.70 -6.09 -10.71
C TYR A 708 30.82 -5.70 -9.74
N GLY A 709 31.50 -4.56 -9.99
CA GLY A 709 32.60 -4.08 -9.14
C GLY A 709 32.20 -3.56 -7.76
N ASP A 710 30.90 -3.50 -7.43
CA ASP A 710 30.42 -3.25 -6.06
C ASP A 710 30.32 -4.54 -5.22
N TRP A 711 30.54 -5.72 -5.81
CA TRP A 711 30.39 -7.03 -5.16
C TRP A 711 31.72 -7.70 -4.87
N ASP A 712 31.82 -8.31 -3.70
CA ASP A 712 32.86 -9.30 -3.40
C ASP A 712 32.40 -10.65 -4.00
N VAL A 713 33.06 -11.05 -5.09
CA VAL A 713 32.60 -12.14 -5.96
C VAL A 713 33.40 -13.40 -5.68
N VAL A 714 32.83 -14.25 -4.83
CA VAL A 714 33.35 -15.60 -4.56
C VAL A 714 32.59 -16.61 -5.44
N MET A 715 33.34 -17.41 -6.20
CA MET A 715 32.82 -18.46 -7.09
C MET A 715 33.21 -19.84 -6.58
N ASN A 716 32.40 -20.85 -6.92
CA ASN A 716 32.75 -22.24 -6.71
C ASN A 716 33.67 -22.71 -7.86
N GLU A 717 34.91 -23.12 -7.53
CA GLU A 717 35.91 -23.54 -8.52
C GLU A 717 35.43 -24.74 -9.34
N ASP A 718 34.72 -25.70 -8.75
CA ASP A 718 34.24 -26.91 -9.46
C ASP A 718 33.12 -26.59 -10.47
N GLU A 719 32.34 -25.53 -10.24
CA GLU A 719 31.26 -25.10 -11.14
C GLU A 719 31.77 -24.24 -12.30
N GLU A 720 32.76 -23.38 -12.07
CA GLU A 720 33.38 -22.57 -13.13
C GLU A 720 34.43 -23.36 -13.96
N LYS A 721 34.97 -24.47 -13.45
CA LYS A 721 36.06 -25.27 -14.07
C LYS A 721 35.89 -25.61 -15.55
N PHE A 722 34.67 -25.87 -15.98
CA PHE A 722 34.33 -26.26 -17.37
C PHE A 722 33.66 -25.14 -18.17
N ILE A 723 33.53 -23.95 -17.58
CA ILE A 723 32.92 -22.77 -18.20
C ILE A 723 34.05 -21.93 -18.82
N PRO A 724 33.95 -21.55 -20.11
CA PRO A 724 34.98 -20.76 -20.75
C PRO A 724 34.96 -19.32 -20.21
N GLU A 725 36.13 -18.69 -20.15
CA GLU A 725 36.32 -17.37 -19.51
C GLU A 725 35.36 -16.31 -20.05
N GLU A 726 35.06 -16.32 -21.35
CA GLU A 726 34.14 -15.38 -21.97
C GLU A 726 32.65 -15.57 -21.57
N ALA A 727 32.32 -16.63 -20.84
CA ALA A 727 31.02 -16.90 -20.22
C ALA A 727 31.06 -16.74 -18.68
N SER A 728 32.20 -16.32 -18.10
CA SER A 728 32.27 -15.93 -16.69
C SER A 728 31.46 -14.65 -16.41
N TYR A 729 31.01 -14.47 -15.16
CA TYR A 729 30.31 -13.25 -14.76
C TYR A 729 31.18 -11.99 -14.93
N GLY A 730 32.49 -12.09 -14.68
CA GLY A 730 33.44 -11.00 -14.88
C GLY A 730 33.56 -10.57 -16.35
N ALA A 731 33.57 -11.52 -17.29
CA ALA A 731 33.65 -11.20 -18.72
C ALA A 731 32.36 -10.60 -19.29
N VAL A 732 31.18 -10.96 -18.75
CA VAL A 732 29.89 -10.39 -19.20
C VAL A 732 29.48 -9.11 -18.46
N ALA A 733 30.07 -8.83 -17.29
CA ALA A 733 29.75 -7.64 -16.51
C ALA A 733 29.91 -6.30 -17.25
N PRO A 734 30.96 -6.06 -18.06
CA PRO A 734 31.07 -4.84 -18.87
C PRO A 734 29.94 -4.71 -19.90
N LEU A 735 29.47 -5.83 -20.47
CA LEU A 735 28.37 -5.88 -21.44
C LEU A 735 27.01 -5.61 -20.78
N ALA A 736 26.89 -5.85 -19.48
CA ALA A 736 25.72 -5.50 -18.67
C ALA A 736 25.71 -4.04 -18.18
N GLY A 737 26.81 -3.30 -18.35
CA GLY A 737 26.97 -1.91 -17.91
C GLY A 737 26.13 -0.88 -18.67
N GLU A 738 25.59 -1.24 -19.84
CA GLU A 738 24.51 -0.49 -20.45
C GLU A 738 23.25 -0.61 -19.58
N LYS A 739 22.96 0.46 -18.81
CA LYS A 739 21.69 0.59 -18.06
C LYS A 739 20.55 0.16 -18.98
N PRO A 740 19.73 -0.84 -18.62
CA PRO A 740 18.66 -1.33 -19.48
C PRO A 740 17.82 -0.13 -19.92
N GLY A 741 17.85 0.14 -21.23
CA GLY A 741 17.54 1.45 -21.78
C GLY A 741 16.23 1.96 -21.23
N ARG A 742 16.30 3.01 -20.39
CA ARG A 742 15.19 3.52 -19.56
C ARG A 742 13.95 3.57 -20.43
N SER A 743 13.03 2.61 -20.21
CA SER A 743 11.97 2.30 -21.18
C SER A 743 11.33 3.59 -21.65
N ASN A 744 11.23 3.75 -22.98
CA ASN A 744 10.75 4.96 -23.64
C ASN A 744 9.25 5.17 -23.43
N GLY A 745 8.70 4.86 -22.25
CA GLY A 745 7.32 5.09 -21.83
C GLY A 745 6.90 6.56 -21.89
N LEU A 746 7.84 7.50 -21.77
CA LEU A 746 7.57 8.93 -22.06
C LEU A 746 7.30 9.17 -23.56
N LEU A 747 7.99 8.40 -24.41
CA LEU A 747 7.83 8.39 -25.87
C LEU A 747 6.54 7.64 -26.27
N PHE A 748 6.17 6.54 -25.60
CA PHE A 748 4.87 5.87 -25.80
C PHE A 748 3.69 6.70 -25.28
N ALA A 749 3.83 7.40 -24.15
CA ALA A 749 2.80 8.33 -23.66
C ALA A 749 2.59 9.50 -24.64
N THR A 750 3.66 10.03 -25.24
CA THR A 750 3.56 11.09 -26.25
C THR A 750 3.10 10.58 -27.63
N LEU A 751 3.46 9.35 -28.02
CA LEU A 751 2.93 8.69 -29.23
C LEU A 751 1.45 8.32 -29.09
N GLY A 752 0.97 7.94 -27.89
CA GLY A 752 -0.46 7.75 -27.63
C GLY A 752 -1.25 9.05 -27.75
N VAL A 753 -0.69 10.16 -27.26
CA VAL A 753 -1.25 11.50 -27.45
C VAL A 753 -1.25 11.91 -28.94
N MET A 754 -0.14 11.69 -29.67
CA MET A 754 -0.09 11.98 -31.10
C MET A 754 -1.03 11.09 -31.92
N GLY A 755 -1.15 9.79 -31.61
CA GLY A 755 -2.06 8.87 -32.29
C GLY A 755 -3.53 9.30 -32.17
N LEU A 756 -3.97 9.73 -30.99
CA LEU A 756 -5.32 10.25 -30.79
C LEU A 756 -5.56 11.60 -31.49
N VAL A 757 -4.55 12.48 -31.53
CA VAL A 757 -4.62 13.74 -32.29
C VAL A 757 -4.64 13.47 -33.81
N SER A 758 -3.88 12.50 -34.31
CA SER A 758 -3.88 12.10 -35.72
C SER A 758 -5.21 11.46 -36.14
N VAL A 759 -5.81 10.59 -35.32
CA VAL A 759 -7.14 10.02 -35.59
C VAL A 759 -8.23 11.09 -35.55
N ALA A 760 -8.10 12.11 -34.69
CA ALA A 760 -8.98 13.28 -34.73
C ALA A 760 -8.72 14.21 -35.94
N GLY A 761 -7.50 14.23 -36.47
CA GLY A 761 -7.08 15.03 -37.62
C GLY A 761 -7.50 14.47 -38.98
N ILE A 762 -7.65 13.15 -39.12
CA ILE A 762 -8.03 12.49 -40.40
C ILE A 762 -9.56 12.47 -40.58
N ARG A 763 -10.20 13.63 -40.36
CA ARG A 763 -11.47 14.00 -41.00
C ARG A 763 -11.27 15.18 -41.94
N ARG A 764 -10.40 14.97 -42.94
CA ARG A 764 -10.43 15.78 -44.16
C ARG A 764 -11.80 15.59 -44.82
N LYS A 765 -12.44 16.69 -45.19
CA LYS A 765 -13.58 16.67 -46.11
C LYS A 765 -13.13 16.01 -47.42
N ALA A 766 -13.81 14.94 -47.81
CA ALA A 766 -14.06 14.65 -49.22
C ALA A 766 -15.46 15.19 -49.53
N LYS A 767 -15.67 15.73 -50.75
CA LYS A 767 -16.64 16.77 -51.14
C LYS A 767 -16.12 18.20 -50.87
N ASN A 768 -15.73 18.98 -51.88
CA ASN A 768 -15.72 18.72 -53.34
C ASN A 768 -14.31 18.54 -53.85
#